data_AF-A0A2A2Q0W9-F1
#
_entry.id   AF-A0A2A2Q0W9-F1
#
_cell.length_a   1.000
_cell.length_b   1.000
_cell.length_c   1.000
_cell.angle_alpha   90.00
_cell.angle_beta   90.00
_cell.angle_gamma   90.00
#
_symmetry.space_group_name_H-M   'P 1'
#
loop_
_entity.id
_entity.type
_entity.pdbx_description
1 polymer ?
#
loop_
_entity_poly.entity_id
_entity_poly.type
_entity_poly.pdbx_seq_one_letter_code
_entity_poly.pdbx_strand_id
1 'polypeptide(L)'
;MRFQRLQIPAYGPFTNLELAFPSGEHDLHVFYGKNEAGKSSLLRAIRDMLFGIHGQSTDDFLHDYKKMLLAGEITNRAGDQLSFQRRKGNKNTLLDGTGNALPDHALRPFLGTIEQGFFSTMFGLGSSQLREGAQQILGGDGDLGKALFSASLGGTPVQRVLDALVAESEKLFKGRGTSNVTIRPAAKRYSELLKQSRESVVAAEFWDELNRKLDAENSRKALLEAEIAEHEVDLLWVSRCEDALPCVSRFNEEERLLRELPALPEVASDYVERAKTARAAVGDASRKVSELSAQIARDEAKLDGCATAPEVLAMEDELDGLHQDLGAYRTRKESLANLQSKLAGIEPSLRSGMQSLEIHGDFEVMEGLRLGSAARLGLEAAAQALIDAEDRHAASLKRAEELTAAIDKHETKLQSEPEADLEPLRAALATAAEAMDANKTLEATRSTVATLTRKVEEEHSRVYGAPQDLEATSRLQVPAQATLRKYRERFSDLERDIKDAAKKISDEESALTKLEGDLTRMERRGELPTEDSLRVARDHRDHGWQLVLKDWKGGGADEQLDPDLPLEEAFPRSVQAADKISDQLRDDADTVAQAQEKRLQIQSSQDLIKETEAQAARLQTEKEECQTAWVQEWAPAGISPRSPAEMEEWRESWIQFRENLAKLRDAEGSVTSKAEQIQQAVDALKAFSGAGGPHSFPVMLAAAKAALQKGEEATGR
;
A
#
# COMPACT_ATOMS: atom_id res chain seq x y z
N MET A 1 86.34 74.25 27.62
CA MET A 1 85.67 75.54 27.43
C MET A 1 85.46 76.18 28.80
N ARG A 2 85.65 77.49 28.92
CA ARG A 2 85.36 78.28 30.12
C ARG A 2 84.49 79.48 29.75
N PHE A 3 83.47 79.80 30.56
CA PHE A 3 82.69 81.03 30.41
C PHE A 3 83.43 82.19 31.07
N GLN A 4 83.58 83.31 30.37
CA GLN A 4 84.14 84.56 30.89
C GLN A 4 83.04 85.52 31.33
N ARG A 5 81.99 85.62 30.51
CA ARG A 5 80.83 86.49 30.76
C ARG A 5 79.58 85.86 30.18
N LEU A 6 78.47 86.02 30.87
CA LEU A 6 77.13 85.68 30.39
C LEU A 6 76.24 86.91 30.53
N GLN A 7 75.66 87.32 29.41
CA GLN A 7 74.72 88.43 29.30
C GLN A 7 73.40 87.89 28.80
N ILE A 8 72.32 88.22 29.50
CA ILE A 8 70.96 87.85 29.15
C ILE A 8 70.17 89.15 28.97
N PRO A 9 70.23 89.77 27.78
CA PRO A 9 69.40 90.93 27.46
C PRO A 9 67.91 90.66 27.67
N ALA A 10 67.41 89.52 27.17
CA ALA A 10 66.02 89.11 27.34
C ALA A 10 65.88 87.58 27.16
N TYR A 11 65.59 86.85 28.23
CA TYR A 11 65.28 85.42 28.19
C TYR A 11 64.58 84.97 29.48
N GLY A 12 63.43 84.30 29.37
CA GLY A 12 62.70 83.81 30.54
C GLY A 12 62.41 84.92 31.54
N PRO A 13 62.81 84.78 32.82
CA PRO A 13 62.56 85.78 33.85
C PRO A 13 63.58 86.94 33.84
N PHE A 14 64.60 86.91 32.98
CA PHE A 14 65.74 87.81 33.05
C PHE A 14 65.66 88.92 31.99
N THR A 15 65.75 90.17 32.45
CA THR A 15 65.89 91.38 31.63
C THR A 15 67.22 92.05 31.96
N ASN A 16 68.11 92.17 30.97
CA ASN A 16 69.45 92.76 31.10
C ASN A 16 70.28 92.20 32.27
N LEU A 17 70.22 90.88 32.50
CA LEU A 17 71.06 90.23 33.51
C LEU A 17 72.48 90.08 32.97
N GLU A 18 73.46 90.49 33.75
CA GLU A 18 74.86 90.32 33.41
C GLU A 18 75.62 89.63 34.53
N LEU A 19 76.39 88.59 34.16
CA LEU A 19 77.19 87.77 35.05
C LEU A 19 78.61 87.69 34.51
N ALA A 20 79.58 88.16 35.30
CA ALA A 20 81.00 87.99 35.02
C ALA A 20 81.56 86.80 35.82
N PHE A 21 82.44 86.02 35.19
CA PHE A 21 83.08 84.84 35.78
C PHE A 21 84.59 85.09 35.93
N PRO A 22 85.01 85.83 36.98
CA PRO A 22 86.42 86.15 37.19
C PRO A 22 87.23 84.88 37.41
N SER A 23 88.44 84.83 36.85
CA SER A 23 89.36 83.70 37.03
C SER A 23 90.05 83.81 38.40
N GLY A 24 90.02 82.73 39.17
CA GLY A 24 90.72 82.58 40.45
C GLY A 24 91.46 81.25 40.55
N GLU A 25 92.11 80.98 41.68
CA GLU A 25 92.86 79.73 41.94
C GLU A 25 91.96 78.48 41.88
N HIS A 26 90.66 78.64 42.16
CA HIS A 26 89.63 77.62 41.97
C HIS A 26 88.45 78.18 41.16
N ASP A 27 88.02 77.45 40.12
CA ASP A 27 87.03 77.91 39.14
C ASP A 27 85.62 77.36 39.44
N LEU A 28 85.11 77.64 40.66
CA LEU A 28 83.79 77.23 41.12
C LEU A 28 82.90 78.45 41.36
N HIS A 29 81.78 78.53 40.64
CA HIS A 29 80.79 79.59 40.79
C HIS A 29 79.46 79.03 41.31
N VAL A 30 78.98 79.54 42.44
CA VAL A 30 77.75 79.09 43.09
C VAL A 30 76.65 80.15 42.92
N PHE A 31 75.58 79.78 42.22
CA PHE A 31 74.37 80.61 42.08
C PHE A 31 73.31 80.15 43.06
N TYR A 32 73.00 80.97 44.07
CA TYR A 32 71.98 80.67 45.07
C TYR A 32 70.91 81.78 45.12
N GLY A 33 69.74 81.44 45.65
CA GLY A 33 68.58 82.32 45.73
C GLY A 33 67.33 81.55 46.17
N LYS A 34 66.22 82.25 46.41
CA LYS A 34 64.94 81.63 46.78
C LYS A 34 64.43 80.68 45.68
N ASN A 35 63.45 79.84 46.00
CA ASN A 35 62.72 79.09 44.98
C ASN A 35 62.09 80.07 43.99
N GLU A 36 61.99 79.66 42.72
CA GLU A 36 61.47 80.48 41.60
C GLU A 36 62.30 81.72 41.23
N ALA A 37 63.45 81.97 41.87
CA ALA A 37 64.37 83.06 41.52
C ALA A 37 65.11 82.88 40.16
N GLY A 38 64.67 81.95 39.31
CA GLY A 38 65.22 81.76 37.96
C GLY A 38 66.45 80.86 37.83
N LYS A 39 66.92 80.17 38.89
CA LYS A 39 68.13 79.30 38.85
C LYS A 39 68.06 78.23 37.74
N SER A 40 66.95 77.52 37.63
CA SER A 40 66.74 76.52 36.57
C SER A 40 66.59 77.16 35.18
N SER A 41 66.06 78.39 35.11
CA SER A 41 65.99 79.17 33.87
C SER A 41 67.38 79.64 33.43
N LEU A 42 68.30 79.92 34.36
CA LEU A 42 69.68 80.26 34.05
C LEU A 42 70.43 79.07 33.44
N LEU A 43 70.25 77.86 33.98
CA LEU A 43 70.82 76.64 33.39
C LEU A 43 70.27 76.37 31.97
N ARG A 44 68.97 76.60 31.76
CA ARG A 44 68.35 76.53 30.43
C ARG A 44 68.91 77.59 29.48
N ALA A 45 69.10 78.82 29.94
CA ALA A 45 69.75 79.89 29.17
C ALA A 45 71.17 79.51 28.75
N ILE A 46 71.98 78.91 29.62
CA ILE A 46 73.34 78.44 29.27
C ILE A 46 73.27 77.36 28.19
N ARG A 47 72.39 76.36 28.35
CA ARG A 47 72.21 75.29 27.36
C ARG A 47 71.75 75.86 26.01
N ASP A 48 70.73 76.71 26.01
CA ASP A 48 70.14 77.25 24.80
C ASP A 48 71.06 78.28 24.11
N MET A 49 71.96 78.94 24.87
CA MET A 49 73.03 79.74 24.30
C MET A 49 74.02 78.85 23.50
N LEU A 50 74.42 77.70 24.05
CA LEU A 50 75.37 76.79 23.42
C LEU A 50 74.79 76.02 22.22
N PHE A 51 73.55 75.55 22.32
CA PHE A 51 72.96 74.63 21.32
C PHE A 51 71.81 75.22 20.52
N GLY A 52 71.32 76.41 20.89
CA GLY A 52 70.20 77.09 20.24
C GLY A 52 68.93 77.09 21.10
N ILE A 53 68.14 78.16 20.95
CA ILE A 53 66.83 78.29 21.61
C ILE A 53 65.80 77.52 20.78
N HIS A 54 65.12 76.54 21.39
CA HIS A 54 64.13 75.72 20.69
C HIS A 54 62.94 76.55 20.18
N GLY A 55 62.39 76.19 19.01
CA GLY A 55 61.29 76.91 18.36
C GLY A 55 60.02 77.02 19.24
N GLN A 56 59.78 76.04 20.09
CA GLN A 56 58.68 75.98 21.08
C GLN A 56 59.17 76.23 22.53
N SER A 57 60.21 77.04 22.73
CA SER A 57 60.67 77.36 24.09
C SER A 57 59.55 77.99 24.93
N THR A 58 59.41 77.54 26.17
CA THR A 58 58.43 78.04 27.16
C THR A 58 58.94 79.23 27.98
N ASP A 59 60.13 79.75 27.64
CA ASP A 59 60.78 80.87 28.33
C ASP A 59 60.44 82.25 27.72
N ASP A 60 59.28 82.40 27.10
CA ASP A 60 58.78 83.65 26.49
C ASP A 60 57.77 84.43 27.32
N PHE A 61 57.50 83.96 28.55
CA PHE A 61 56.45 84.51 29.41
C PHE A 61 56.63 86.00 29.76
N LEU A 62 57.86 86.54 29.78
CA LEU A 62 58.13 87.97 29.99
C LEU A 62 58.58 88.69 28.72
N HIS A 63 59.20 87.97 27.79
CA HIS A 63 59.84 88.53 26.60
C HIS A 63 59.33 87.83 25.35
N ASP A 64 58.72 88.59 24.43
CA ASP A 64 58.30 88.09 23.12
C ASP A 64 59.48 87.39 22.42
N TYR A 65 59.19 86.27 21.76
CA TYR A 65 60.12 85.47 20.98
C TYR A 65 61.08 86.27 20.09
N LYS A 66 60.64 87.39 19.48
CA LYS A 66 61.51 88.22 18.63
C LYS A 66 62.58 88.99 19.40
N LYS A 67 62.36 89.22 20.69
CA LYS A 67 63.28 89.96 21.58
C LYS A 67 64.22 89.02 22.34
N MET A 68 63.98 87.70 22.32
CA MET A 68 64.80 86.75 23.05
C MET A 68 66.22 86.68 22.49
N LEU A 69 67.18 87.05 23.34
CA LEU A 69 68.59 87.15 23.00
C LEU A 69 69.43 86.77 24.21
N LEU A 70 70.40 85.89 23.96
CA LEU A 70 71.43 85.46 24.90
C LEU A 70 72.78 85.89 24.35
N ALA A 71 73.71 86.32 25.19
CA ALA A 71 75.05 86.70 24.77
C ALA A 71 76.07 86.15 25.76
N GLY A 72 77.24 85.77 25.28
CA GLY A 72 78.26 85.18 26.13
C GLY A 72 79.63 85.28 25.51
N GLU A 73 80.61 85.22 26.39
CA GLU A 73 82.03 85.18 26.03
C GLU A 73 82.64 83.90 26.60
N ILE A 74 83.25 83.11 25.73
CA ILE A 74 83.85 81.82 26.08
C ILE A 74 85.30 81.73 25.62
N THR A 75 86.09 80.91 26.33
CA THR A 75 87.48 80.61 25.98
C THR A 75 87.69 79.11 25.85
N ASN A 76 88.48 78.66 24.87
CA ASN A 76 88.88 77.26 24.73
C ASN A 76 90.18 76.96 25.50
N ARG A 77 90.69 75.71 25.45
CA ARG A 77 91.97 75.34 26.10
C ARG A 77 93.20 75.91 25.37
N ALA A 78 93.08 76.32 24.11
CA ALA A 78 94.15 76.92 23.33
C ALA A 78 94.30 78.44 23.58
N GLY A 79 93.36 79.06 24.30
CA GLY A 79 93.35 80.49 24.63
C GLY A 79 92.49 81.35 23.71
N ASP A 80 91.86 80.77 22.67
CA ASP A 80 91.00 81.53 21.76
C ASP A 80 89.72 81.96 22.48
N GLN A 81 89.36 83.24 22.31
CA GLN A 81 88.15 83.84 22.85
C GLN A 81 87.10 84.06 21.76
N LEU A 82 85.85 83.77 22.09
CA LEU A 82 84.70 84.04 21.22
C LEU A 82 83.61 84.74 22.01
N SER A 83 83.30 85.98 21.59
CA SER A 83 82.11 86.71 22.02
C SER A 83 81.01 86.50 20.98
N PHE A 84 79.87 85.97 21.41
CA PHE A 84 78.79 85.61 20.53
C PHE A 84 77.42 85.86 21.18
N GLN A 85 76.41 85.98 20.33
CA GLN A 85 75.02 86.12 20.73
C GLN A 85 74.18 85.02 20.07
N ARG A 86 73.10 84.62 20.73
CA ARG A 86 72.12 83.65 20.23
C ARG A 86 70.75 84.28 20.30
N ARG A 87 70.15 84.48 19.13
CA ARG A 87 68.74 84.86 19.01
C ARG A 87 67.85 83.64 18.79
N LYS A 88 66.57 83.74 19.11
CA LYS A 88 65.60 82.70 18.77
C LYS A 88 65.34 82.68 17.25
N GLY A 89 65.35 81.49 16.64
CA GLY A 89 65.04 81.28 15.23
C GLY A 89 65.39 79.86 14.77
N ASN A 90 65.10 79.53 13.52
CA ASN A 90 65.41 78.20 12.96
C ASN A 90 66.64 78.21 12.03
N LYS A 91 67.10 79.39 11.58
CA LYS A 91 68.27 79.57 10.70
C LYS A 91 69.05 80.83 11.11
N ASN A 92 70.38 80.81 11.00
CA ASN A 92 71.28 81.94 11.31
C ASN A 92 70.97 82.55 12.69
N THR A 93 71.00 81.71 13.73
CA THR A 93 70.67 82.08 15.12
C THR A 93 71.89 82.48 15.94
N LEU A 94 73.08 81.99 15.55
CA LEU A 94 74.35 82.37 16.15
C LEU A 94 74.84 83.66 15.50
N LEU A 95 75.16 84.66 16.33
CA LEU A 95 75.66 85.96 15.90
C LEU A 95 76.99 86.24 16.61
N ASP A 96 77.83 87.09 16.01
CA ASP A 96 79.03 87.61 16.66
C ASP A 96 78.69 88.73 17.68
N GLY A 97 79.70 89.22 18.41
CA GLY A 97 79.54 90.31 19.39
C GLY A 97 79.00 91.62 18.81
N THR A 98 79.04 91.81 17.48
CA THR A 98 78.54 93.00 16.77
C THR A 98 77.16 92.81 16.11
N GLY A 99 76.63 91.58 16.11
CA GLY A 99 75.30 91.24 15.60
C GLY A 99 75.25 90.60 14.20
N ASN A 100 76.38 90.26 13.58
CA ASN A 100 76.41 89.57 12.28
C ASN A 100 76.32 88.05 12.45
N ALA A 101 75.73 87.33 11.49
CA ALA A 101 75.55 85.88 11.59
C ALA A 101 76.87 85.10 11.50
N LEU A 102 77.07 84.19 12.46
CA LEU A 102 78.15 83.21 12.47
C LEU A 102 77.70 81.87 11.88
N PRO A 103 78.59 81.08 11.27
CA PRO A 103 78.27 79.71 10.84
C PRO A 103 77.89 78.83 12.03
N ASP A 104 76.93 77.91 11.84
CA ASP A 104 76.45 77.00 12.90
C ASP A 104 77.57 76.13 13.54
N HIS A 105 78.68 75.92 12.83
CA HIS A 105 79.83 75.17 13.33
C HIS A 105 80.85 76.00 14.12
N ALA A 106 80.66 77.32 14.28
CA ALA A 106 81.62 78.21 14.94
C ALA A 106 81.87 77.86 16.42
N LEU A 107 80.93 77.18 17.08
CA LEU A 107 81.08 76.71 18.47
C LEU A 107 81.73 75.32 18.61
N ARG A 108 81.90 74.56 17.51
CA ARG A 108 82.49 73.21 17.55
C ARG A 108 83.90 73.17 18.17
N PRO A 109 84.82 74.13 17.90
CA PRO A 109 86.14 74.15 18.54
C PRO A 109 86.10 74.30 20.07
N PHE A 110 84.99 74.83 20.61
CA PHE A 110 84.81 75.03 22.05
C PHE A 110 84.10 73.85 22.71
N LEU A 111 83.10 73.25 22.04
CA LEU A 111 82.26 72.18 22.58
C LEU A 111 82.77 70.75 22.28
N GLY A 112 83.62 70.56 21.27
CA GLY A 112 84.05 69.24 20.83
C GLY A 112 82.90 68.44 20.19
N THR A 113 82.84 67.13 20.47
CA THR A 113 81.81 66.20 19.98
C THR A 113 80.56 66.15 20.87
N ILE A 114 80.42 67.08 21.83
CA ILE A 114 79.31 67.11 22.77
C ILE A 114 78.07 67.68 22.08
N GLU A 115 77.02 66.87 22.00
CA GLU A 115 75.69 67.29 21.55
C GLU A 115 74.79 67.73 22.72
N GLN A 116 73.69 68.42 22.42
CA GLN A 116 72.77 68.98 23.41
C GLN A 116 72.22 67.93 24.39
N GLY A 117 71.89 66.73 23.89
CA GLY A 117 71.38 65.62 24.70
C GLY A 117 72.41 65.17 25.73
N PHE A 118 73.64 64.89 25.28
CA PHE A 118 74.74 64.50 26.17
C PHE A 118 75.08 65.59 27.19
N PHE A 119 75.08 66.87 26.77
CA PHE A 119 75.29 67.99 27.68
C PHE A 119 74.24 68.04 28.80
N SER A 120 72.96 67.85 28.46
CA SER A 120 71.86 67.91 29.42
C SER A 120 71.89 66.75 30.41
N THR A 121 72.38 65.57 30.00
CA THR A 121 72.47 64.38 30.86
C THR A 121 73.71 64.37 31.76
N MET A 122 74.87 64.84 31.27
CA MET A 122 76.15 64.72 32.01
C MET A 122 76.63 66.02 32.68
N PHE A 123 76.32 67.19 32.09
CA PHE A 123 76.86 68.49 32.56
C PHE A 123 75.76 69.46 33.03
N GLY A 124 74.53 69.31 32.56
CA GLY A 124 73.38 70.16 32.87
C GLY A 124 72.36 69.51 33.82
N LEU A 125 72.83 68.90 34.91
CA LEU A 125 72.02 68.10 35.83
C LEU A 125 71.01 68.95 36.61
N GLY A 126 69.73 68.89 36.21
CA GLY A 126 68.58 69.37 36.97
C GLY A 126 67.84 68.23 37.71
N SER A 127 66.92 68.60 38.60
CA SER A 127 66.16 67.62 39.39
C SER A 127 65.29 66.69 38.53
N SER A 128 64.77 67.17 37.39
CA SER A 128 64.01 66.34 36.44
C SER A 128 64.92 65.36 35.69
N GLN A 129 66.06 65.82 35.16
CA GLN A 129 67.01 64.94 34.45
C GLN A 129 67.60 63.86 35.36
N LEU A 130 67.82 64.15 36.65
CA LEU A 130 68.26 63.15 37.62
C LEU A 130 67.21 62.07 37.87
N ARG A 131 65.92 62.41 37.88
CA ARG A 131 64.84 61.42 37.99
C ARG A 131 64.68 60.58 36.73
N GLU A 132 64.77 61.20 35.56
CA GLU A 132 64.74 60.49 34.28
C GLU A 132 65.95 59.55 34.14
N GLY A 133 67.15 59.99 34.50
CA GLY A 133 68.34 59.14 34.52
C GLY A 133 68.22 57.97 35.51
N ALA A 134 67.63 58.19 36.69
CA ALA A 134 67.35 57.12 37.65
C ALA A 134 66.30 56.12 37.12
N GLN A 135 65.27 56.61 36.40
CA GLN A 135 64.28 55.73 35.75
C GLN A 135 64.88 54.91 34.60
N GLN A 136 65.82 55.46 33.82
CA GLN A 136 66.53 54.71 32.79
C GLN A 136 67.42 53.60 33.40
N ILE A 137 68.05 53.86 34.54
CA ILE A 137 68.81 52.85 35.29
C ILE A 137 67.89 51.75 35.83
N LEU A 138 66.71 52.11 36.35
CA LEU A 138 65.72 51.15 36.85
C LEU A 138 65.02 50.37 35.73
N GLY A 139 64.89 50.97 34.53
CA GLY A 139 64.25 50.37 33.35
C GLY A 139 65.16 49.43 32.55
N GLY A 140 66.46 49.39 32.84
CA GLY A 140 67.41 48.47 32.19
C GLY A 140 67.62 48.71 30.69
N ASP A 141 67.19 49.86 30.17
CA ASP A 141 67.19 50.16 28.74
C ASP A 141 68.38 51.07 28.39
N GLY A 142 69.27 50.57 27.52
CA GLY A 142 70.48 51.25 27.05
C GLY A 142 71.82 50.63 27.50
N ASP A 143 72.89 50.94 26.77
CA ASP A 143 74.27 50.43 27.00
C ASP A 143 74.81 50.69 28.42
N LEU A 144 74.23 51.67 29.13
CA LEU A 144 74.61 52.03 30.49
C LEU A 144 74.13 51.02 31.55
N GLY A 145 72.92 50.45 31.40
CA GLY A 145 72.42 49.40 32.30
C GLY A 145 73.19 48.09 32.14
N LYS A 146 73.59 47.78 30.90
CA LYS A 146 74.42 46.61 30.57
C LYS A 146 75.82 46.72 31.16
N ALA A 147 76.48 47.88 31.03
CA ALA A 147 77.81 48.09 31.60
C ALA A 147 77.82 48.05 33.14
N LEU A 148 76.76 48.52 33.82
CA LEU A 148 76.70 48.55 35.28
C LEU A 148 76.51 47.15 35.90
N PHE A 149 75.61 46.33 35.35
CA PHE A 149 75.35 44.97 35.85
C PHE A 149 76.47 43.98 35.49
N SER A 150 77.17 44.19 34.37
CA SER A 150 78.32 43.36 33.98
C SER A 150 79.60 43.65 34.78
N ALA A 151 79.74 44.83 35.39
CA ALA A 151 80.90 45.19 36.20
C ALA A 151 80.75 44.87 37.70
N SER A 152 79.52 44.73 38.22
CA SER A 152 79.26 44.59 39.66
C SER A 152 79.06 43.15 40.16
N LEU A 153 78.94 42.15 39.29
CA LEU A 153 78.73 40.75 39.67
C LEU A 153 79.67 39.87 38.85
N GLY A 154 80.79 39.46 39.45
CA GLY A 154 81.82 38.65 38.80
C GLY A 154 81.25 37.41 38.12
N GLY A 155 81.23 37.46 36.78
CA GLY A 155 81.08 36.35 35.84
C GLY A 155 80.09 35.23 36.19
N THR A 156 78.83 35.32 35.72
CA THR A 156 77.95 34.17 35.39
C THR A 156 76.79 34.58 34.45
N PRO A 157 76.09 33.65 33.78
CA PRO A 157 75.71 33.75 32.36
C PRO A 157 74.30 34.32 32.14
N VAL A 158 74.00 35.52 32.66
CA VAL A 158 72.74 36.22 32.35
C VAL A 158 72.60 36.45 30.85
N GLN A 159 73.70 36.72 30.15
CA GLN A 159 73.74 36.81 28.69
C GLN A 159 73.16 35.56 28.01
N ARG A 160 73.56 34.35 28.44
CA ARG A 160 73.10 33.11 27.80
C ARG A 160 71.63 32.84 28.05
N VAL A 161 71.11 33.21 29.22
CA VAL A 161 69.67 33.10 29.51
C VAL A 161 68.89 34.11 28.68
N LEU A 162 69.39 35.34 28.55
CA LEU A 162 68.80 36.34 27.65
C LEU A 162 68.84 35.88 26.20
N ASP A 163 69.96 35.33 25.72
CA ASP A 163 70.10 34.82 24.36
C ASP A 163 69.16 33.63 24.11
N ALA A 164 68.98 32.74 25.10
CA ALA A 164 68.04 31.63 25.02
C ALA A 164 66.58 32.12 24.98
N LEU A 165 66.21 33.09 25.82
CA LEU A 165 64.88 33.70 25.82
C LEU A 165 64.62 34.49 24.53
N VAL A 166 65.64 35.18 23.99
CA VAL A 166 65.56 35.84 22.68
C VAL A 166 65.35 34.80 21.58
N ALA A 167 66.12 33.71 21.56
CA ALA A 167 65.96 32.64 20.58
C ALA A 167 64.57 31.96 20.66
N GLU A 168 64.03 31.76 21.86
CA GLU A 168 62.68 31.24 22.06
C GLU A 168 61.62 32.26 21.60
N SER A 169 61.78 33.54 21.96
CA SER A 169 60.91 34.62 21.49
C SER A 169 60.90 34.73 19.97
N GLU A 170 62.05 34.51 19.32
CA GLU A 170 62.18 34.55 17.87
C GLU A 170 61.49 33.36 17.20
N LYS A 171 61.47 32.18 17.83
CA LYS A 171 60.68 31.02 17.37
C LYS A 171 59.18 31.21 17.55
N LEU A 172 58.76 31.98 18.54
CA LEU A 172 57.34 32.27 18.77
C LEU A 172 56.85 33.42 17.89
N PHE A 173 57.63 34.50 17.80
CA PHE A 173 57.32 35.72 17.06
C PHE A 173 58.57 36.56 16.73
N LYS A 174 59.06 36.51 15.48
CA LYS A 174 60.18 37.36 15.01
C LYS A 174 59.74 38.39 13.98
N GLY A 175 59.61 39.66 14.38
CA GLY A 175 59.39 40.79 13.47
C GLY A 175 58.25 40.53 12.47
N ARG A 176 58.51 40.69 11.16
CA ARG A 176 57.59 40.36 10.05
C ARG A 176 57.79 38.94 9.46
N GLY A 177 58.66 38.13 10.03
CA GLY A 177 58.96 36.79 9.52
C GLY A 177 57.79 35.82 9.68
N THR A 178 57.49 35.05 8.62
CA THR A 178 56.42 34.03 8.61
C THR A 178 56.95 32.59 8.59
N SER A 179 58.23 32.39 8.27
CA SER A 179 58.91 31.09 8.32
C SER A 179 59.68 30.94 9.63
N ASN A 180 59.66 29.75 10.23
CA ASN A 180 60.28 29.42 11.54
C ASN A 180 59.70 30.18 12.74
N VAL A 181 58.43 30.60 12.66
CA VAL A 181 57.69 31.31 13.70
C VAL A 181 56.30 30.68 13.89
N THR A 182 55.83 30.43 15.11
CA THR A 182 54.55 29.71 15.34
C THR A 182 53.31 30.61 15.40
N ILE A 183 53.39 31.81 15.99
CA ILE A 183 52.20 32.62 16.30
C ILE A 183 51.58 33.26 15.04
N ARG A 184 52.38 33.74 14.07
CA ARG A 184 51.86 34.38 12.85
C ARG A 184 51.08 33.41 11.94
N PRO A 185 51.59 32.21 11.62
CA PRO A 185 50.81 31.21 10.89
C PRO A 185 49.51 30.85 11.61
N ALA A 186 49.55 30.70 12.94
CA ALA A 186 48.37 30.41 13.74
C ALA A 186 47.34 31.57 13.71
N ALA A 187 47.77 32.83 13.85
CA ALA A 187 46.91 34.00 13.78
C ALA A 187 46.31 34.18 12.38
N LYS A 188 47.10 33.94 11.31
CA LYS A 188 46.61 33.97 9.94
C LYS A 188 45.57 32.87 9.72
N ARG A 189 45.86 31.64 10.19
CA ARG A 189 44.93 30.50 10.10
C ARG A 189 43.65 30.76 10.87
N TYR A 190 43.72 31.36 12.06
CA TYR A 190 42.55 31.78 12.83
C TYR A 190 41.73 32.82 12.08
N SER A 191 42.36 33.85 11.51
CA SER A 191 41.64 34.86 10.72
C SER A 191 40.98 34.26 9.48
N GLU A 192 41.64 33.31 8.82
CA GLU A 192 41.10 32.61 7.66
C GLU A 192 39.91 31.74 8.05
N LEU A 193 40.01 30.98 9.15
CA LEU A 193 38.90 30.18 9.67
C LEU A 193 37.73 31.05 10.13
N LEU A 194 38.00 32.23 10.69
CA LEU A 194 36.96 33.18 11.13
C LEU A 194 36.28 33.84 9.92
N LYS A 195 37.04 34.10 8.85
CA LYS A 195 36.52 34.55 7.56
C LYS A 195 35.65 33.46 6.92
N GLN A 196 36.17 32.23 6.83
CA GLN A 196 35.43 31.07 6.32
C GLN A 196 34.15 30.83 7.12
N SER A 197 34.19 30.96 8.44
CA SER A 197 32.99 30.87 9.28
C SER A 197 31.98 31.97 8.97
N ARG A 198 32.41 33.22 8.80
CA ARG A 198 31.50 34.32 8.43
C ARG A 198 30.92 34.16 7.02
N GLU A 199 31.71 33.67 6.08
CA GLU A 199 31.28 33.43 4.70
C GLU A 199 30.35 32.21 4.60
N SER A 200 30.51 31.22 5.47
CA SER A 200 29.64 30.02 5.53
C SER A 200 28.33 30.26 6.28
N VAL A 201 28.23 31.36 7.03
CA VAL A 201 27.02 31.73 7.76
C VAL A 201 26.17 32.62 6.88
N VAL A 202 25.03 32.10 6.44
CA VAL A 202 24.01 32.91 5.77
C VAL A 202 23.43 33.89 6.80
N ALA A 203 23.53 35.19 6.53
CA ALA A 203 22.92 36.20 7.38
C ALA A 203 21.40 35.98 7.44
N ALA A 204 20.81 36.04 8.63
CA ALA A 204 19.38 35.82 8.83
C ALA A 204 18.52 36.73 7.92
N GLU A 205 18.96 37.98 7.71
CA GLU A 205 18.31 38.93 6.80
C GLU A 205 18.30 38.47 5.33
N PHE A 206 19.40 37.84 4.87
CA PHE A 206 19.48 37.31 3.51
C PHE A 206 18.62 36.05 3.36
N TRP A 207 18.56 35.21 4.40
CA TRP A 207 17.68 34.05 4.45
C TRP A 207 16.19 34.45 4.44
N ASP A 208 15.82 35.45 5.23
CA ASP A 208 14.45 35.98 5.27
C ASP A 208 14.04 36.62 3.94
N GLU A 209 14.94 37.36 3.30
CA GLU A 209 14.71 37.93 1.96
C GLU A 209 14.57 36.84 0.90
N LEU A 210 15.38 35.78 0.97
CA LEU A 210 15.28 34.65 0.04
C LEU A 210 13.97 33.88 0.22
N ASN A 211 13.53 33.67 1.47
CA ASN A 211 12.23 33.05 1.76
C ASN A 211 11.07 33.90 1.29
N ARG A 212 11.11 35.23 1.47
CA ARG A 212 10.08 36.13 0.93
C ARG A 212 9.99 36.06 -0.59
N LYS A 213 11.13 35.98 -1.29
CA LYS A 213 11.14 35.80 -2.74
C LYS A 213 10.58 34.43 -3.14
N LEU A 214 10.96 33.38 -2.43
CA LEU A 214 10.44 32.03 -2.64
C LEU A 214 8.92 31.98 -2.44
N ASP A 215 8.40 32.59 -1.38
CA ASP A 215 6.98 32.66 -1.09
C ASP A 215 6.22 33.47 -2.14
N ALA A 216 6.80 34.57 -2.62
CA ALA A 216 6.22 35.38 -3.69
C ALA A 216 6.16 34.61 -5.02
N GLU A 217 7.23 33.93 -5.41
CA GLU A 217 7.26 33.11 -6.63
C GLU A 217 6.35 31.88 -6.52
N ASN A 218 6.28 31.24 -5.34
CA ASN A 218 5.32 30.15 -5.09
C ASN A 218 3.87 30.62 -5.17
N SER A 219 3.57 31.80 -4.64
CA SER A 219 2.24 32.40 -4.76
C SER A 219 1.90 32.71 -6.21
N ARG A 220 2.86 33.24 -6.98
CA ARG A 220 2.70 33.49 -8.42
C ARG A 220 2.49 32.20 -9.21
N LYS A 221 3.22 31.14 -8.87
CA LYS A 221 3.05 29.80 -9.45
C LYS A 221 1.64 29.26 -9.17
N ALA A 222 1.18 29.33 -7.92
CA ALA A 222 -0.14 28.85 -7.54
C ALA A 222 -1.28 29.59 -8.28
N LEU A 223 -1.14 30.89 -8.51
CA LEU A 223 -2.08 31.67 -9.33
C LEU A 223 -2.11 31.18 -10.78
N LEU A 224 -0.94 30.98 -11.40
CA LEU A 224 -0.86 30.49 -12.78
C LEU A 224 -1.40 29.07 -12.91
N GLU A 225 -1.15 28.19 -11.94
CA GLU A 225 -1.73 26.83 -11.92
C GLU A 225 -3.26 26.88 -11.82
N ALA A 226 -3.82 27.82 -11.05
CA ALA A 226 -5.26 28.02 -10.98
C ALA A 226 -5.84 28.53 -12.31
N GLU A 227 -5.18 29.49 -12.96
CA GLU A 227 -5.58 29.99 -14.30
C GLU A 227 -5.52 28.89 -15.36
N ILE A 228 -4.48 28.05 -15.35
CA ILE A 228 -4.37 26.90 -16.26
C ILE A 228 -5.52 25.92 -16.02
N ALA A 229 -5.82 25.58 -14.76
CA ALA A 229 -6.91 24.66 -14.44
C ALA A 229 -8.28 25.21 -14.88
N GLU A 230 -8.52 26.52 -14.76
CA GLU A 230 -9.72 27.17 -15.28
C GLU A 230 -9.81 27.03 -16.81
N HIS A 231 -8.72 27.33 -17.52
CA HIS A 231 -8.69 27.20 -18.98
C HIS A 231 -8.80 25.76 -19.47
N GLU A 232 -8.30 24.77 -18.74
CA GLU A 232 -8.49 23.35 -19.05
C GLU A 232 -9.96 22.94 -18.95
N VAL A 233 -10.67 23.43 -17.93
CA VAL A 233 -12.12 23.19 -17.79
C VAL A 233 -12.88 23.81 -18.96
N ASP A 234 -12.57 25.05 -19.32
CA ASP A 234 -13.18 25.73 -20.45
C ASP A 234 -12.91 25.00 -21.77
N LEU A 235 -11.67 24.57 -22.00
CA LEU A 235 -11.27 23.85 -23.20
C LEU A 235 -11.98 22.50 -23.30
N LEU A 236 -12.10 21.76 -22.19
CA LEU A 236 -12.86 20.52 -22.14
C LEU A 236 -14.35 20.74 -22.43
N TRP A 237 -14.93 21.83 -21.90
CA TRP A 237 -16.32 22.19 -22.19
C TRP A 237 -16.53 22.50 -23.67
N VAL A 238 -15.67 23.33 -24.27
CA VAL A 238 -15.73 23.67 -25.69
C VAL A 238 -15.58 22.42 -26.56
N SER A 239 -14.60 21.56 -26.26
CA SER A 239 -14.40 20.30 -26.97
C SER A 239 -15.63 19.38 -26.89
N ARG A 240 -16.28 19.29 -25.72
CA ARG A 240 -17.55 18.56 -25.58
C ARG A 240 -18.68 19.17 -26.39
N CYS A 241 -18.76 20.50 -26.47
CA CYS A 241 -19.73 21.17 -27.33
C CYS A 241 -19.47 20.88 -28.81
N GLU A 242 -18.20 20.86 -29.24
CA GLU A 242 -17.79 20.49 -30.60
C GLU A 242 -18.15 19.03 -30.93
N ASP A 243 -17.90 18.09 -30.01
CA ASP A 243 -18.29 16.69 -30.17
C ASP A 243 -19.81 16.50 -30.24
N ALA A 244 -20.56 17.31 -29.48
CA ALA A 244 -22.02 17.24 -29.44
C ALA A 244 -22.70 17.89 -30.65
N LEU A 245 -22.06 18.87 -31.31
CA LEU A 245 -22.62 19.65 -32.41
C LEU A 245 -23.20 18.78 -33.56
N PRO A 246 -22.52 17.74 -34.05
CA PRO A 246 -23.08 16.85 -35.07
C PRO A 246 -24.35 16.11 -34.61
N CYS A 247 -24.36 15.63 -33.37
CA CYS A 247 -25.49 14.92 -32.79
C CYS A 247 -26.69 15.84 -32.57
N VAL A 248 -26.46 17.05 -32.07
CA VAL A 248 -27.49 18.08 -31.88
C VAL A 248 -28.05 18.53 -33.23
N SER A 249 -27.19 18.69 -34.24
CA SER A 249 -27.62 19.03 -35.60
C SER A 249 -28.51 17.93 -36.19
N ARG A 250 -28.12 16.65 -36.02
CA ARG A 250 -28.93 15.52 -36.46
C ARG A 250 -30.25 15.44 -35.68
N PHE A 251 -30.24 15.65 -34.37
CA PHE A 251 -31.45 15.68 -33.55
C PHE A 251 -32.43 16.75 -34.04
N ASN A 252 -31.93 17.97 -34.27
CA ASN A 252 -32.76 19.07 -34.76
C ASN A 252 -33.35 18.77 -36.14
N GLU A 253 -32.59 18.12 -37.02
CA GLU A 253 -33.08 17.69 -38.34
C GLU A 253 -34.17 16.63 -38.23
N GLU A 254 -33.95 15.57 -37.43
CA GLU A 254 -34.95 14.52 -37.20
C GLU A 254 -36.20 15.05 -36.50
N GLU A 255 -36.05 15.99 -35.57
CA GLU A 255 -37.18 16.65 -34.91
C GLU A 255 -37.96 17.55 -35.90
N ARG A 256 -37.28 18.19 -36.86
CA ARG A 256 -37.94 18.91 -37.95
C ARG A 256 -38.73 17.95 -38.83
N LEU A 257 -38.12 16.85 -39.25
CA LEU A 257 -38.77 15.80 -40.04
C LEU A 257 -39.98 15.20 -39.29
N LEU A 258 -39.87 15.01 -37.98
CA LEU A 258 -40.97 14.56 -37.13
C LEU A 258 -42.12 15.57 -37.07
N ARG A 259 -41.81 16.88 -37.00
CA ARG A 259 -42.82 17.95 -37.04
C ARG A 259 -43.49 18.08 -38.42
N GLU A 260 -42.78 17.74 -39.50
CA GLU A 260 -43.32 17.77 -40.87
C GLU A 260 -44.21 16.57 -41.20
N LEU A 261 -44.15 15.49 -40.41
CA LEU A 261 -45.06 14.35 -40.56
C LEU A 261 -46.51 14.77 -40.23
N PRO A 262 -47.50 14.43 -41.09
CA PRO A 262 -48.90 14.70 -40.80
C PRO A 262 -49.33 13.96 -39.54
N ALA A 263 -50.28 14.52 -38.79
CA ALA A 263 -50.77 13.94 -37.54
C ALA A 263 -51.23 12.48 -37.75
N LEU A 264 -50.41 11.54 -37.32
CA LEU A 264 -50.71 10.12 -37.32
C LEU A 264 -51.57 9.80 -36.09
N PRO A 265 -52.58 8.93 -36.21
CA PRO A 265 -53.36 8.50 -35.06
C PRO A 265 -52.45 7.78 -34.06
N GLU A 266 -52.66 8.06 -32.78
CA GLU A 266 -51.92 7.42 -31.70
C GLU A 266 -52.33 5.93 -31.62
N VAL A 267 -51.47 5.07 -32.14
CA VAL A 267 -51.68 3.62 -32.16
C VAL A 267 -50.81 2.97 -31.09
N ALA A 268 -51.35 1.96 -30.41
CA ALA A 268 -50.59 1.17 -29.45
C ALA A 268 -49.38 0.51 -30.13
N SER A 269 -48.32 0.26 -29.36
CA SER A 269 -47.06 -0.34 -29.85
C SER A 269 -47.25 -1.72 -30.49
N ASP A 270 -48.33 -2.41 -30.15
CA ASP A 270 -48.72 -3.72 -30.67
C ASP A 270 -49.70 -3.65 -31.86
N TYR A 271 -50.04 -2.45 -32.35
CA TYR A 271 -51.06 -2.25 -33.39
C TYR A 271 -50.77 -3.06 -34.65
N VAL A 272 -49.52 -3.13 -35.10
CA VAL A 272 -49.12 -3.87 -36.29
C VAL A 272 -49.41 -5.36 -36.12
N GLU A 273 -49.06 -5.94 -34.97
CA GLU A 273 -49.30 -7.35 -34.68
C GLU A 273 -50.79 -7.63 -34.49
N ARG A 274 -51.50 -6.80 -33.73
CA ARG A 274 -52.97 -6.91 -33.58
C ARG A 274 -53.70 -6.80 -34.92
N ALA A 275 -53.29 -5.90 -35.80
CA ALA A 275 -53.88 -5.74 -37.12
C ALA A 275 -53.62 -6.96 -38.02
N LYS A 276 -52.42 -7.55 -37.96
CA LYS A 276 -52.11 -8.81 -38.66
C LYS A 276 -52.97 -9.96 -38.12
N THR A 277 -53.03 -10.14 -36.80
CA THR A 277 -53.83 -11.19 -36.17
C THR A 277 -55.31 -11.05 -36.48
N ALA A 278 -55.85 -9.82 -36.41
CA ALA A 278 -57.25 -9.56 -36.74
C ALA A 278 -57.56 -9.85 -38.22
N ARG A 279 -56.67 -9.47 -39.15
CA ARG A 279 -56.84 -9.78 -40.58
C ARG A 279 -56.78 -11.29 -40.86
N ALA A 280 -55.87 -12.01 -40.20
CA ALA A 280 -55.79 -13.47 -40.31
C ALA A 280 -57.07 -14.13 -39.79
N ALA A 281 -57.56 -13.71 -38.62
CA ALA A 281 -58.80 -14.22 -38.03
C ALA A 281 -60.03 -13.98 -38.91
N VAL A 282 -60.13 -12.79 -39.53
CA VAL A 282 -61.20 -12.50 -40.50
C VAL A 282 -61.09 -13.39 -41.73
N GLY A 283 -59.87 -13.64 -42.23
CA GLY A 283 -59.63 -14.53 -43.36
C GLY A 283 -59.97 -16.01 -43.08
N ASP A 284 -59.66 -16.50 -41.88
CA ASP A 284 -60.01 -17.86 -41.44
C ASP A 284 -61.53 -18.01 -41.22
N ALA A 285 -62.14 -17.04 -40.54
CA ALA A 285 -63.59 -17.02 -40.31
C ALA A 285 -64.37 -16.97 -41.63
N SER A 286 -63.94 -16.15 -42.60
CA SER A 286 -64.58 -16.05 -43.91
C SER A 286 -64.49 -17.36 -44.70
N ARG A 287 -63.34 -18.06 -44.65
CA ARG A 287 -63.20 -19.40 -45.23
C ARG A 287 -64.13 -20.40 -44.57
N LYS A 288 -64.24 -20.37 -43.24
CA LYS A 288 -65.12 -21.28 -42.50
C LYS A 288 -66.60 -21.05 -42.81
N VAL A 289 -67.02 -19.79 -42.91
CA VAL A 289 -68.37 -19.44 -43.35
C VAL A 289 -68.64 -20.00 -44.74
N SER A 290 -67.72 -19.81 -45.69
CA SER A 290 -67.88 -20.34 -47.05
C SER A 290 -67.99 -21.87 -47.10
N GLU A 291 -67.17 -22.59 -46.32
CA GLU A 291 -67.23 -24.05 -46.23
C GLU A 291 -68.58 -24.53 -45.67
N LEU A 292 -69.02 -23.92 -44.56
CA LEU A 292 -70.25 -24.29 -43.89
C LEU A 292 -71.48 -23.96 -44.75
N SER A 293 -71.49 -22.81 -45.42
CA SER A 293 -72.55 -22.46 -46.37
C SER A 293 -72.62 -23.45 -47.53
N ALA A 294 -71.48 -23.90 -48.06
CA ALA A 294 -71.45 -24.95 -49.09
C ALA A 294 -71.92 -26.31 -48.56
N GLN A 295 -71.66 -26.62 -47.28
CA GLN A 295 -72.17 -27.82 -46.63
C GLN A 295 -73.68 -27.77 -46.45
N ILE A 296 -74.21 -26.65 -45.95
CA ILE A 296 -75.65 -26.42 -45.79
C ILE A 296 -76.35 -26.58 -47.14
N ALA A 297 -75.87 -25.93 -48.19
CA ALA A 297 -76.46 -26.05 -49.53
C ALA A 297 -76.47 -27.49 -50.06
N ARG A 298 -75.42 -28.28 -49.76
CA ARG A 298 -75.36 -29.70 -50.12
C ARG A 298 -76.37 -30.54 -49.35
N ASP A 299 -76.54 -30.26 -48.06
CA ASP A 299 -77.45 -31.01 -47.21
C ASP A 299 -78.92 -30.62 -47.47
N GLU A 300 -79.20 -29.36 -47.79
CA GLU A 300 -80.50 -28.91 -48.32
C GLU A 300 -80.85 -29.60 -49.64
N ALA A 301 -79.91 -29.68 -50.59
CA ALA A 301 -80.12 -30.40 -51.85
C ALA A 301 -80.37 -31.91 -51.65
N LYS A 302 -79.74 -32.53 -50.64
CA LYS A 302 -80.05 -33.93 -50.26
C LYS A 302 -81.45 -34.05 -49.68
N LEU A 303 -81.85 -33.09 -48.85
CA LEU A 303 -83.17 -33.07 -48.20
C LEU A 303 -84.28 -32.88 -49.22
N ASP A 304 -84.11 -31.99 -50.20
CA ASP A 304 -85.01 -31.85 -51.35
C ASP A 304 -85.06 -33.11 -52.23
N GLY A 305 -83.96 -33.86 -52.29
CA GLY A 305 -83.87 -35.14 -52.99
C GLY A 305 -84.48 -36.34 -52.25
N CYS A 306 -84.84 -36.18 -50.97
CA CYS A 306 -85.50 -37.22 -50.20
C CYS A 306 -86.99 -37.29 -50.55
N ALA A 307 -87.39 -38.27 -51.36
CA ALA A 307 -88.79 -38.57 -51.58
C ALA A 307 -89.40 -39.10 -50.27
N THR A 308 -90.27 -38.30 -49.65
CA THR A 308 -91.10 -38.76 -48.53
C THR A 308 -92.21 -39.65 -49.09
N ALA A 309 -92.41 -40.82 -48.48
CA ALA A 309 -93.53 -41.71 -48.77
C ALA A 309 -94.62 -41.44 -47.71
N PRO A 310 -95.61 -40.56 -47.99
CA PRO A 310 -96.53 -40.06 -46.96
C PRO A 310 -97.38 -41.18 -46.36
N GLU A 311 -97.64 -42.22 -47.14
CA GLU A 311 -98.38 -43.42 -46.72
C GLU A 311 -97.62 -44.22 -45.64
N VAL A 312 -96.29 -44.29 -45.72
CA VAL A 312 -95.45 -44.99 -44.73
C VAL A 312 -95.29 -44.13 -43.47
N LEU A 313 -95.15 -42.81 -43.64
CA LEU A 313 -95.09 -41.87 -42.52
C LEU A 313 -96.43 -41.79 -41.76
N ALA A 314 -97.57 -41.96 -42.43
CA ALA A 314 -98.88 -42.02 -41.77
C ALA A 314 -99.05 -43.29 -40.90
N MET A 315 -98.21 -44.30 -41.08
CA MET A 315 -98.17 -45.52 -40.27
C MET A 315 -97.13 -45.43 -39.14
N GLU A 316 -96.70 -44.22 -38.75
CA GLU A 316 -95.69 -43.97 -37.71
C GLU A 316 -95.95 -44.77 -36.43
N ASP A 317 -97.15 -44.62 -35.84
CA ASP A 317 -97.52 -45.32 -34.60
C ASP A 317 -97.49 -46.86 -34.75
N GLU A 318 -97.87 -47.40 -35.92
CA GLU A 318 -97.84 -48.84 -36.19
C GLU A 318 -96.42 -49.36 -36.40
N LEU A 319 -95.56 -48.59 -37.10
CA LEU A 319 -94.17 -48.95 -37.36
C LEU A 319 -93.31 -48.84 -36.10
N ASP A 320 -93.53 -47.82 -35.26
CA ASP A 320 -92.87 -47.69 -33.96
C ASP A 320 -93.34 -48.77 -33.00
N GLY A 321 -94.63 -49.12 -33.01
CA GLY A 321 -95.14 -50.29 -32.30
C GLY A 321 -94.43 -51.58 -32.72
N LEU A 322 -94.35 -51.84 -34.03
CA LEU A 322 -93.63 -53.01 -34.58
C LEU A 322 -92.13 -52.97 -34.27
N HIS A 323 -91.50 -51.79 -34.22
CA HIS A 323 -90.07 -51.65 -33.91
C HIS A 323 -89.78 -51.88 -32.42
N GLN A 324 -90.58 -51.30 -31.52
CA GLN A 324 -90.49 -51.56 -30.08
C GLN A 324 -90.75 -53.05 -29.78
N ASP A 325 -91.75 -53.64 -30.44
CA ASP A 325 -92.06 -55.06 -30.31
C ASP A 325 -91.06 -55.97 -31.02
N LEU A 326 -90.20 -55.45 -31.90
CA LEU A 326 -89.19 -56.24 -32.62
C LEU A 326 -88.16 -56.83 -31.65
N GLY A 327 -87.79 -56.08 -30.63
CA GLY A 327 -86.93 -56.55 -29.54
C GLY A 327 -87.60 -57.70 -28.79
N ALA A 328 -88.84 -57.49 -28.35
CA ALA A 328 -89.63 -58.52 -27.68
C ALA A 328 -89.86 -59.76 -28.56
N TYR A 329 -90.13 -59.59 -29.86
CA TYR A 329 -90.32 -60.68 -30.81
C TYR A 329 -89.04 -61.48 -31.03
N ARG A 330 -87.88 -60.83 -31.20
CA ARG A 330 -86.58 -61.51 -31.33
C ARG A 330 -86.24 -62.29 -30.06
N THR A 331 -86.38 -61.67 -28.89
CA THR A 331 -86.18 -62.33 -27.59
C THR A 331 -87.17 -63.48 -27.38
N ARG A 332 -88.45 -63.31 -27.74
CA ARG A 332 -89.46 -64.37 -27.64
C ARG A 332 -89.20 -65.51 -28.62
N LYS A 333 -88.70 -65.24 -29.82
CA LYS A 333 -88.35 -66.27 -30.81
C LYS A 333 -87.14 -67.10 -30.37
N GLU A 334 -86.09 -66.45 -29.85
CA GLU A 334 -84.97 -67.15 -29.20
C GLU A 334 -85.41 -67.91 -27.95
N SER A 335 -86.26 -67.31 -27.12
CA SER A 335 -86.81 -67.95 -25.93
C SER A 335 -87.69 -69.15 -26.28
N LEU A 336 -88.47 -69.09 -27.36
CA LEU A 336 -89.29 -70.20 -27.85
C LEU A 336 -88.41 -71.37 -28.30
N ALA A 337 -87.35 -71.09 -29.08
CA ALA A 337 -86.40 -72.12 -29.51
C ALA A 337 -85.69 -72.78 -28.31
N ASN A 338 -85.26 -71.97 -27.33
CA ASN A 338 -84.67 -72.45 -26.08
C ASN A 338 -85.67 -73.26 -25.24
N LEU A 339 -86.92 -72.82 -25.13
CA LEU A 339 -87.97 -73.52 -24.38
C LEU A 339 -88.35 -74.84 -25.04
N GLN A 340 -88.45 -74.89 -26.38
CA GLN A 340 -88.69 -76.13 -27.12
C GLN A 340 -87.55 -77.15 -26.92
N SER A 341 -86.29 -76.69 -26.93
CA SER A 341 -85.13 -77.55 -26.63
C SER A 341 -85.15 -78.06 -25.19
N LYS A 342 -85.49 -77.20 -24.22
CA LYS A 342 -85.66 -77.59 -22.81
C LYS A 342 -86.79 -78.61 -22.64
N LEU A 343 -87.93 -78.40 -23.31
CA LEU A 343 -89.10 -79.28 -23.23
C LEU A 343 -88.78 -80.68 -23.81
N ALA A 344 -88.10 -80.73 -24.96
CA ALA A 344 -87.60 -81.99 -25.53
C ALA A 344 -86.60 -82.73 -24.62
N GLY A 345 -85.86 -82.01 -23.76
CA GLY A 345 -84.98 -82.61 -22.75
C GLY A 345 -85.68 -83.08 -21.47
N ILE A 346 -86.79 -82.45 -21.09
CA ILE A 346 -87.53 -82.75 -19.85
C ILE A 346 -88.57 -83.87 -20.05
N GLU A 347 -89.22 -83.95 -21.21
CA GLU A 347 -90.21 -84.99 -21.52
C GLU A 347 -89.70 -86.43 -21.32
N PRO A 348 -88.47 -86.80 -21.73
CA PRO A 348 -87.92 -88.13 -21.47
C PRO A 348 -87.74 -88.41 -19.97
N SER A 349 -87.28 -87.42 -19.19
CA SER A 349 -87.12 -87.55 -17.74
C SER A 349 -88.46 -87.70 -17.02
N LEU A 350 -89.48 -86.93 -17.41
CA LEU A 350 -90.84 -87.06 -16.87
C LEU A 350 -91.43 -88.43 -17.20
N ARG A 351 -91.29 -88.89 -18.45
CA ARG A 351 -91.80 -90.20 -18.89
C ARG A 351 -91.11 -91.35 -18.16
N SER A 352 -89.79 -91.24 -17.92
CA SER A 352 -89.05 -92.20 -17.09
C SER A 352 -89.54 -92.20 -15.63
N GLY A 353 -89.78 -91.03 -15.04
CA GLY A 353 -90.32 -90.92 -13.67
C GLY A 353 -91.73 -91.49 -13.53
N MET A 354 -92.61 -91.25 -14.51
CA MET A 354 -93.95 -91.85 -14.57
C MET A 354 -93.89 -93.37 -14.66
N GLN A 355 -92.96 -93.93 -15.46
CA GLN A 355 -92.74 -95.38 -15.51
C GLN A 355 -92.27 -95.95 -14.17
N SER A 356 -91.33 -95.28 -13.49
CA SER A 356 -90.84 -95.72 -12.18
C SER A 356 -91.92 -95.70 -11.07
N LEU A 357 -92.92 -94.84 -11.21
CA LEU A 357 -94.06 -94.71 -10.28
C LEU A 357 -95.31 -95.48 -10.75
N GLU A 358 -95.20 -96.26 -11.84
CA GLU A 358 -96.31 -97.02 -12.45
C GLU A 358 -97.53 -96.17 -12.83
N ILE A 359 -97.31 -94.89 -13.17
CA ILE A 359 -98.37 -93.97 -13.58
C ILE A 359 -98.53 -94.06 -15.11
N HIS A 360 -99.70 -94.51 -15.57
CA HIS A 360 -100.01 -94.67 -16.99
C HIS A 360 -100.91 -93.53 -17.52
N GLY A 361 -100.59 -92.96 -18.68
CA GLY A 361 -101.36 -91.91 -19.35
C GLY A 361 -100.51 -90.78 -19.92
N ASP A 362 -101.16 -89.71 -20.37
CA ASP A 362 -100.52 -88.46 -20.78
C ASP A 362 -100.08 -87.63 -19.56
N PHE A 363 -99.20 -86.63 -19.76
CA PHE A 363 -98.61 -85.86 -18.67
C PHE A 363 -99.65 -85.13 -17.79
N GLU A 364 -100.85 -84.84 -18.32
CA GLU A 364 -101.97 -84.23 -17.59
C GLU A 364 -102.41 -85.05 -16.36
N VAL A 365 -102.19 -86.38 -16.36
CA VAL A 365 -102.50 -87.24 -15.21
C VAL A 365 -101.65 -86.89 -13.99
N MET A 366 -100.43 -86.37 -14.19
CA MET A 366 -99.57 -85.91 -13.08
C MET A 366 -100.13 -84.67 -12.37
N GLU A 367 -100.97 -83.88 -13.04
CA GLU A 367 -101.53 -82.65 -12.48
C GLU A 367 -102.56 -82.96 -11.37
N GLY A 368 -103.27 -84.09 -11.48
CA GLY A 368 -104.14 -84.62 -10.43
C GLY A 368 -103.39 -85.25 -9.23
N LEU A 369 -102.09 -85.53 -9.38
CA LEU A 369 -101.22 -86.07 -8.33
C LEU A 369 -100.38 -84.98 -7.63
N ARG A 370 -100.45 -83.73 -8.11
CA ARG A 370 -99.75 -82.60 -7.50
C ARG A 370 -100.41 -82.23 -6.18
N LEU A 371 -99.62 -82.28 -5.11
CA LEU A 371 -99.96 -81.63 -3.84
C LEU A 371 -99.96 -80.11 -4.06
N GLY A 372 -101.03 -79.42 -3.65
CA GLY A 372 -101.13 -77.97 -3.73
C GLY A 372 -100.00 -77.27 -2.96
N SER A 373 -99.57 -76.09 -3.40
CA SER A 373 -98.41 -75.39 -2.82
C SER A 373 -98.53 -75.17 -1.31
N ALA A 374 -99.74 -74.91 -0.80
CA ALA A 374 -100.02 -74.80 0.63
C ALA A 374 -99.87 -76.13 1.39
N ALA A 375 -100.23 -77.26 0.77
CA ALA A 375 -100.04 -78.59 1.35
C ALA A 375 -98.56 -79.00 1.31
N ARG A 376 -97.82 -78.67 0.25
CA ARG A 376 -96.37 -78.91 0.15
C ARG A 376 -95.57 -78.04 1.13
N LEU A 377 -95.83 -76.74 1.20
CA LEU A 377 -95.20 -75.85 2.19
C LEU A 377 -95.61 -76.24 3.61
N GLY A 378 -96.85 -76.67 3.82
CA GLY A 378 -97.30 -77.20 5.11
C GLY A 378 -96.56 -78.47 5.51
N LEU A 379 -96.35 -79.41 4.58
CA LEU A 379 -95.59 -80.65 4.79
C LEU A 379 -94.08 -80.39 4.96
N GLU A 380 -93.49 -79.49 4.18
CA GLU A 380 -92.08 -79.10 4.29
C GLU A 380 -91.82 -78.32 5.59
N ALA A 381 -92.72 -77.40 5.96
CA ALA A 381 -92.63 -76.69 7.24
C ALA A 381 -92.88 -77.64 8.43
N ALA A 382 -93.80 -78.60 8.31
CA ALA A 382 -94.03 -79.60 9.35
C ALA A 382 -92.87 -80.59 9.47
N ALA A 383 -92.27 -81.03 8.35
CA ALA A 383 -91.10 -81.89 8.33
C ALA A 383 -89.86 -81.16 8.88
N GLN A 384 -89.63 -79.91 8.48
CA GLN A 384 -88.55 -79.09 9.02
C GLN A 384 -88.77 -78.78 10.50
N ALA A 385 -90.01 -78.49 10.92
CA ALA A 385 -90.33 -78.29 12.33
C ALA A 385 -90.17 -79.56 13.18
N LEU A 386 -90.44 -80.75 12.60
CA LEU A 386 -90.22 -82.04 13.25
C LEU A 386 -88.71 -82.34 13.38
N ILE A 387 -87.93 -82.14 12.32
CA ILE A 387 -86.46 -82.28 12.34
C ILE A 387 -85.85 -81.32 13.35
N ASP A 388 -86.23 -80.04 13.29
CA ASP A 388 -85.79 -79.03 14.25
C ASP A 388 -86.20 -79.37 15.70
N ALA A 389 -87.39 -79.96 15.90
CA ALA A 389 -87.87 -80.36 17.23
C ALA A 389 -87.14 -81.61 17.75
N GLU A 390 -86.85 -82.59 16.88
CA GLU A 390 -86.06 -83.79 17.21
C GLU A 390 -84.60 -83.42 17.52
N ASP A 391 -84.00 -82.53 16.73
CA ASP A 391 -82.65 -82.01 16.96
C ASP A 391 -82.59 -81.17 18.25
N ARG A 392 -83.59 -80.32 18.52
CA ARG A 392 -83.68 -79.57 19.79
C ARG A 392 -83.94 -80.49 20.97
N HIS A 393 -84.73 -81.55 20.81
CA HIS A 393 -84.98 -82.52 21.87
C HIS A 393 -83.73 -83.33 22.19
N ALA A 394 -83.01 -83.84 21.18
CA ALA A 394 -81.75 -84.54 21.33
C ALA A 394 -80.65 -83.65 21.93
N ALA A 395 -80.55 -82.39 21.49
CA ALA A 395 -79.61 -81.42 22.05
C ALA A 395 -79.95 -81.06 23.50
N SER A 396 -81.24 -80.93 23.84
CA SER A 396 -81.67 -80.60 25.21
C SER A 396 -81.50 -81.76 26.18
N LEU A 397 -81.71 -83.01 25.72
CA LEU A 397 -81.46 -84.22 26.51
C LEU A 397 -79.97 -84.35 26.84
N LYS A 398 -79.11 -84.18 25.82
CA LYS A 398 -77.66 -84.22 25.97
C LYS A 398 -77.12 -83.10 26.88
N ARG A 399 -77.69 -81.90 26.76
CA ARG A 399 -77.31 -80.73 27.58
C ARG A 399 -77.80 -80.85 29.03
N ALA A 400 -78.93 -81.52 29.27
CA ALA A 400 -79.39 -81.84 30.62
C ALA A 400 -78.49 -82.88 31.30
N GLU A 401 -78.05 -83.91 30.57
CA GLU A 401 -77.06 -84.90 31.06
C GLU A 401 -75.68 -84.25 31.33
N GLU A 402 -75.21 -83.38 30.44
CA GLU A 402 -73.94 -82.63 30.60
C GLU A 402 -73.98 -81.64 31.77
N LEU A 403 -75.10 -80.94 31.99
CA LEU A 403 -75.27 -80.00 33.11
C LEU A 403 -75.40 -80.72 34.46
N THR A 404 -76.02 -81.90 34.49
CA THR A 404 -76.10 -82.72 35.71
C THR A 404 -74.71 -83.28 36.08
N ALA A 405 -73.93 -83.72 35.10
CA ALA A 405 -72.55 -84.15 35.30
C ALA A 405 -71.58 -82.99 35.63
N ALA A 406 -71.86 -81.77 35.17
CA ALA A 406 -71.08 -80.58 35.47
C ALA A 406 -71.31 -80.09 36.92
N ILE A 407 -72.53 -80.16 37.45
CA ILE A 407 -72.85 -79.77 38.82
C ILE A 407 -72.11 -80.65 39.84
N ASP A 408 -72.11 -81.99 39.67
CA ASP A 408 -71.36 -82.93 40.52
C ASP A 408 -69.83 -82.72 40.46
N LYS A 409 -69.32 -82.25 39.32
CA LYS A 409 -67.90 -81.99 39.07
C LYS A 409 -67.43 -80.63 39.59
N HIS A 410 -68.34 -79.66 39.74
CA HIS A 410 -68.05 -78.32 40.25
C HIS A 410 -68.12 -78.23 41.78
N GLU A 411 -68.92 -79.07 42.45
CA GLU A 411 -68.94 -79.19 43.92
C GLU A 411 -67.67 -79.84 44.49
N THR A 412 -67.04 -80.75 43.75
CA THR A 412 -65.77 -81.42 44.14
C THR A 412 -64.51 -80.59 43.85
N LYS A 413 -64.59 -79.57 42.98
CA LYS A 413 -63.45 -78.71 42.61
C LYS A 413 -63.30 -77.43 43.44
N LEU A 414 -64.27 -77.11 44.29
CA LEU A 414 -64.23 -75.93 45.17
C LEU A 414 -63.34 -76.12 46.43
N GLN A 415 -62.75 -77.31 46.63
CA GLN A 415 -61.95 -77.64 47.82
C GLN A 415 -60.42 -77.61 47.62
N SER A 416 -59.89 -77.30 46.44
CA SER A 416 -58.43 -77.25 46.25
C SER A 416 -57.98 -76.42 45.04
N GLU A 417 -57.63 -75.15 45.24
CA GLU A 417 -56.88 -74.32 44.29
C GLU A 417 -55.91 -73.39 45.05
N PRO A 418 -54.64 -73.28 44.62
CA PRO A 418 -53.77 -72.14 44.90
C PRO A 418 -53.54 -71.24 43.67
N GLU A 419 -53.31 -69.96 43.95
CA GLU A 419 -53.15 -68.80 43.05
C GLU A 419 -51.87 -68.85 42.17
N ALA A 420 -51.95 -68.35 40.91
CA ALA A 420 -50.80 -68.18 40.01
C ALA A 420 -50.42 -66.68 39.85
N ASP A 421 -49.12 -66.39 39.97
CA ASP A 421 -48.52 -65.04 39.95
C ASP A 421 -48.23 -64.54 38.52
N LEU A 422 -48.67 -63.30 38.20
CA LEU A 422 -48.56 -62.64 36.88
C LEU A 422 -47.50 -61.52 36.83
N GLU A 423 -46.76 -61.26 37.93
CA GLU A 423 -45.70 -60.23 38.01
C GLU A 423 -44.63 -60.30 36.89
N PRO A 424 -44.08 -61.48 36.53
CA PRO A 424 -42.99 -61.56 35.55
C PRO A 424 -43.40 -61.14 34.13
N LEU A 425 -44.67 -61.34 33.75
CA LEU A 425 -45.21 -60.98 32.43
C LEU A 425 -45.41 -59.46 32.30
N ARG A 426 -45.72 -58.77 33.41
CA ARG A 426 -45.88 -57.30 33.45
C ARG A 426 -44.54 -56.58 33.29
N ALA A 427 -43.47 -57.09 33.91
CA ALA A 427 -42.12 -56.54 33.73
C ALA A 427 -41.62 -56.68 32.29
N ALA A 428 -41.85 -57.83 31.63
CA ALA A 428 -41.46 -58.05 30.23
C ALA A 428 -42.22 -57.14 29.24
N LEU A 429 -43.50 -56.84 29.52
CA LEU A 429 -44.30 -55.90 28.73
C LEU A 429 -43.88 -54.44 28.92
N ALA A 430 -43.35 -54.06 30.08
CA ALA A 430 -42.81 -52.72 30.33
C ALA A 430 -41.52 -52.46 29.51
N THR A 431 -40.56 -53.38 29.53
CA THR A 431 -39.34 -53.31 28.70
C THR A 431 -39.67 -53.26 27.19
N ALA A 432 -40.72 -53.97 26.78
CA ALA A 432 -41.18 -53.95 25.39
C ALA A 432 -41.94 -52.67 25.01
N ALA A 433 -42.51 -51.93 25.97
CA ALA A 433 -43.11 -50.63 25.71
C ALA A 433 -42.04 -49.56 25.42
N GLU A 434 -40.93 -49.58 26.14
CA GLU A 434 -39.78 -48.69 25.92
C GLU A 434 -39.12 -48.91 24.56
N ALA A 435 -38.99 -50.17 24.12
CA ALA A 435 -38.44 -50.51 22.80
C ALA A 435 -39.40 -50.23 21.62
N MET A 436 -40.66 -49.84 21.88
CA MET A 436 -41.66 -49.61 20.83
C MET A 436 -41.35 -48.35 20.01
N ASP A 437 -40.85 -47.29 20.66
CA ASP A 437 -40.43 -46.07 19.97
C ASP A 437 -39.13 -46.27 19.19
N ALA A 438 -38.19 -47.03 19.77
CA ALA A 438 -36.98 -47.48 19.08
C ALA A 438 -37.32 -48.26 17.80
N ASN A 439 -38.27 -49.21 17.86
CA ASN A 439 -38.69 -49.99 16.69
C ASN A 439 -39.41 -49.16 15.62
N LYS A 440 -40.23 -48.17 16.01
CA LYS A 440 -40.89 -47.26 15.07
C LYS A 440 -39.89 -46.38 14.31
N THR A 441 -38.86 -45.90 15.00
CA THR A 441 -37.89 -44.94 14.45
C THR A 441 -36.64 -45.58 13.87
N LEU A 442 -36.41 -46.88 14.08
CA LEU A 442 -35.21 -47.60 13.61
C LEU A 442 -35.06 -47.50 12.09
N GLU A 443 -36.14 -47.74 11.33
CA GLU A 443 -36.08 -47.74 9.87
C GLU A 443 -35.82 -46.33 9.31
N ALA A 444 -36.42 -45.31 9.93
CA ALA A 444 -36.12 -43.91 9.61
C ALA A 444 -34.65 -43.58 9.92
N THR A 445 -34.11 -44.06 11.04
CA THR A 445 -32.70 -43.85 11.42
C THR A 445 -31.75 -44.58 10.44
N ARG A 446 -32.08 -45.81 10.01
CA ARG A 446 -31.34 -46.55 8.98
C ARG A 446 -31.36 -45.84 7.62
N SER A 447 -32.50 -45.29 7.22
CA SER A 447 -32.59 -44.49 5.99
C SER A 447 -31.74 -43.21 6.06
N THR A 448 -31.64 -42.62 7.26
CA THR A 448 -30.77 -41.48 7.52
C THR A 448 -29.29 -41.87 7.41
N VAL A 449 -28.88 -43.01 7.97
CA VAL A 449 -27.54 -43.58 7.79
C VAL A 449 -27.25 -43.77 6.30
N ALA A 450 -28.10 -44.46 5.54
CA ALA A 450 -27.89 -44.67 4.11
C ALA A 450 -27.76 -43.36 3.31
N THR A 451 -28.58 -42.35 3.66
CA THR A 451 -28.51 -41.02 3.03
C THR A 451 -27.22 -40.30 3.36
N LEU A 452 -26.79 -40.33 4.63
CA LEU A 452 -25.54 -39.74 5.09
C LEU A 452 -24.32 -40.46 4.53
N THR A 453 -24.34 -41.80 4.43
CA THR A 453 -23.26 -42.58 3.80
C THR A 453 -23.03 -42.13 2.37
N ARG A 454 -24.09 -42.07 1.54
CA ARG A 454 -23.98 -41.59 0.15
C ARG A 454 -23.47 -40.15 0.09
N LYS A 455 -23.95 -39.29 1.00
CA LYS A 455 -23.54 -37.88 1.04
C LYS A 455 -22.05 -37.73 1.43
N VAL A 456 -21.60 -38.49 2.42
CA VAL A 456 -20.20 -38.52 2.88
C VAL A 456 -19.29 -39.06 1.77
N GLU A 457 -19.70 -40.12 1.05
CA GLU A 457 -18.97 -40.64 -0.11
C GLU A 457 -18.87 -39.61 -1.24
N GLU A 458 -19.98 -38.92 -1.55
CA GLU A 458 -19.99 -37.85 -2.56
C GLU A 458 -19.08 -36.69 -2.16
N GLU A 459 -19.16 -36.22 -0.91
CA GLU A 459 -18.32 -35.13 -0.40
C GLU A 459 -16.84 -35.53 -0.32
N HIS A 460 -16.54 -36.77 0.07
CA HIS A 460 -15.18 -37.31 0.09
C HIS A 460 -14.56 -37.28 -1.30
N SER A 461 -15.33 -37.61 -2.35
CA SER A 461 -14.86 -37.53 -3.73
C SER A 461 -14.48 -36.12 -4.20
N ARG A 462 -15.03 -35.07 -3.56
CA ARG A 462 -14.70 -33.66 -3.85
C ARG A 462 -13.43 -33.19 -3.15
N VAL A 463 -13.01 -33.88 -2.09
CA VAL A 463 -11.78 -33.59 -1.33
C VAL A 463 -10.61 -34.29 -2.03
N TYR A 464 -10.14 -33.72 -3.14
CA TYR A 464 -9.06 -34.32 -3.93
C TYR A 464 -7.76 -34.45 -3.12
N GLY A 465 -7.00 -35.52 -3.38
CA GLY A 465 -5.72 -35.77 -2.72
C GLY A 465 -5.81 -36.34 -1.29
N ALA A 466 -7.02 -36.47 -0.75
CA ALA A 466 -7.22 -37.10 0.55
C ALA A 466 -7.08 -38.65 0.49
N PRO A 467 -6.72 -39.30 1.61
CA PRO A 467 -6.70 -40.76 1.71
C PRO A 467 -8.06 -41.39 1.38
N GLN A 468 -8.06 -42.66 0.92
CA GLN A 468 -9.32 -43.40 0.71
C GLN A 468 -10.09 -43.68 1.99
N ASP A 469 -9.41 -43.70 3.15
CA ASP A 469 -10.05 -43.88 4.44
C ASP A 469 -10.74 -42.59 4.91
N LEU A 470 -12.03 -42.71 5.23
CA LEU A 470 -12.87 -41.58 5.66
C LEU A 470 -12.37 -41.01 7.00
N GLU A 471 -11.96 -41.89 7.93
CA GLU A 471 -11.45 -41.49 9.25
C GLU A 471 -10.12 -40.77 9.14
N ALA A 472 -9.16 -41.31 8.36
CA ALA A 472 -7.90 -40.64 8.07
C ALA A 472 -8.12 -39.26 7.41
N THR A 473 -9.08 -39.16 6.49
CA THR A 473 -9.42 -37.89 5.83
C THR A 473 -9.94 -36.86 6.84
N SER A 474 -10.75 -37.26 7.80
CA SER A 474 -11.28 -36.36 8.85
C SER A 474 -10.21 -35.80 9.80
N ARG A 475 -9.06 -36.50 9.91
CA ARG A 475 -7.96 -36.19 10.84
C ARG A 475 -6.80 -35.46 10.19
N LEU A 476 -6.92 -35.08 8.92
CA LEU A 476 -5.91 -34.31 8.21
C LEU A 476 -5.60 -33.00 8.93
N GLN A 477 -4.32 -32.65 9.03
CA GLN A 477 -3.86 -31.39 9.61
C GLN A 477 -3.92 -30.27 8.57
N VAL A 478 -5.13 -29.82 8.27
CA VAL A 478 -5.39 -28.75 7.29
C VAL A 478 -5.05 -27.38 7.91
N PRO A 479 -4.33 -26.50 7.20
CA PRO A 479 -4.07 -25.13 7.66
C PRO A 479 -5.34 -24.36 8.06
N ALA A 480 -5.19 -23.42 9.00
CA ALA A 480 -6.28 -22.57 9.44
C ALA A 480 -6.75 -21.62 8.32
N GLN A 481 -8.02 -21.20 8.36
CA GLN A 481 -8.58 -20.26 7.38
C GLN A 481 -7.80 -18.93 7.34
N ALA A 482 -7.29 -18.47 8.49
CA ALA A 482 -6.45 -17.28 8.56
C ALA A 482 -5.14 -17.43 7.75
N THR A 483 -4.52 -18.62 7.78
CA THR A 483 -3.32 -18.92 7.00
C THR A 483 -3.63 -18.91 5.50
N LEU A 484 -4.72 -19.56 5.09
CA LEU A 484 -5.20 -19.55 3.70
C LEU A 484 -5.43 -18.12 3.17
N ARG A 485 -6.16 -17.30 3.93
CA ARG A 485 -6.41 -15.89 3.57
C ARG A 485 -5.13 -15.08 3.45
N LYS A 486 -4.20 -15.23 4.42
CA LYS A 486 -2.89 -14.57 4.39
C LYS A 486 -2.12 -14.88 3.10
N TYR A 487 -2.06 -16.16 2.69
CA TYR A 487 -1.41 -16.52 1.44
C TYR A 487 -2.19 -16.02 0.22
N ARG A 488 -3.53 -16.10 0.22
CA ARG A 488 -4.36 -15.55 -0.86
C ARG A 488 -4.10 -14.05 -1.09
N GLU A 489 -4.09 -13.26 -0.02
CA GLU A 489 -3.75 -11.83 -0.07
C GLU A 489 -2.33 -11.62 -0.58
N ARG A 490 -1.35 -12.34 -0.03
CA ARG A 490 0.06 -12.20 -0.45
C ARG A 490 0.30 -12.57 -1.92
N PHE A 491 -0.32 -13.64 -2.42
CA PHE A 491 -0.24 -14.00 -3.84
C PHE A 491 -0.93 -12.95 -4.71
N SER A 492 -2.09 -12.44 -4.30
CA SER A 492 -2.80 -11.40 -5.03
C SER A 492 -2.01 -10.09 -5.09
N ASP A 493 -1.36 -9.69 -3.99
CA ASP A 493 -0.52 -8.50 -3.94
C ASP A 493 0.71 -8.67 -4.83
N LEU A 494 1.42 -9.80 -4.73
CA LEU A 494 2.58 -10.08 -5.58
C LEU A 494 2.20 -10.12 -7.07
N GLU A 495 1.07 -10.74 -7.44
CA GLU A 495 0.60 -10.77 -8.83
C GLU A 495 0.22 -9.39 -9.35
N ARG A 496 -0.42 -8.56 -8.52
CA ARG A 496 -0.71 -7.16 -8.86
C ARG A 496 0.58 -6.40 -9.07
N ASP A 497 1.52 -6.48 -8.14
CA ASP A 497 2.76 -5.70 -8.16
C ASP A 497 3.66 -6.12 -9.34
N ILE A 498 3.72 -7.42 -9.67
CA ILE A 498 4.40 -7.92 -10.88
C ILE A 498 3.74 -7.36 -12.15
N LYS A 499 2.40 -7.38 -12.22
CA LYS A 499 1.65 -6.84 -13.36
C LYS A 499 1.86 -5.34 -13.52
N ASP A 500 1.89 -4.59 -12.43
CA ASP A 500 2.12 -3.15 -12.43
C ASP A 500 3.55 -2.82 -12.86
N ALA A 501 4.55 -3.59 -12.40
CA ALA A 501 5.93 -3.46 -12.87
C ALA A 501 6.05 -3.77 -14.38
N ALA A 502 5.41 -4.84 -14.86
CA ALA A 502 5.43 -5.19 -16.28
C ALA A 502 4.75 -4.11 -17.14
N LYS A 503 3.65 -3.53 -16.64
CA LYS A 503 2.97 -2.41 -17.30
C LYS A 503 3.87 -1.18 -17.38
N LYS A 504 4.52 -0.80 -16.27
CA LYS A 504 5.48 0.33 -16.24
C LYS A 504 6.61 0.14 -17.24
N ILE A 505 7.18 -1.06 -17.33
CA ILE A 505 8.21 -1.39 -18.32
C ILE A 505 7.66 -1.17 -19.73
N SER A 506 6.49 -1.72 -20.05
CA SER A 506 5.89 -1.57 -21.38
C SER A 506 5.55 -0.12 -21.74
N ASP A 507 5.05 0.67 -20.78
CA ASP A 507 4.74 2.09 -20.97
C ASP A 507 6.03 2.90 -21.23
N GLU A 508 7.10 2.62 -20.47
CA GLU A 508 8.40 3.29 -20.62
C GLU A 508 9.14 2.87 -21.90
N GLU A 509 9.07 1.60 -22.29
CA GLU A 509 9.59 1.11 -23.59
C GLU A 509 8.89 1.80 -24.78
N SER A 510 7.59 2.05 -24.67
CA SER A 510 6.84 2.80 -25.67
C SER A 510 7.30 4.26 -25.74
N ALA A 511 7.54 4.89 -24.59
CA ALA A 511 8.09 6.24 -24.52
C ALA A 511 9.51 6.30 -25.10
N LEU A 512 10.37 5.35 -24.75
CA LEU A 512 11.72 5.19 -25.28
C LEU A 512 11.70 5.09 -26.81
N THR A 513 10.85 4.22 -27.36
CA THR A 513 10.71 4.05 -28.81
C THR A 513 10.30 5.36 -29.51
N LYS A 514 9.43 6.17 -28.89
CA LYS A 514 9.05 7.49 -29.41
C LYS A 514 10.22 8.47 -29.37
N LEU A 515 10.94 8.54 -28.26
CA LEU A 515 12.11 9.41 -28.09
C LEU A 515 13.23 9.07 -29.07
N GLU A 516 13.50 7.77 -29.27
CA GLU A 516 14.47 7.27 -30.26
C GLU A 516 14.02 7.60 -31.69
N GLY A 517 12.72 7.48 -31.99
CA GLY A 517 12.13 7.88 -33.26
C GLY A 517 12.26 9.38 -33.54
N ASP A 518 12.01 10.22 -32.53
CA ASP A 518 12.17 11.67 -32.62
C ASP A 518 13.64 12.07 -32.82
N LEU A 519 14.56 11.46 -32.06
CA LEU A 519 15.99 11.67 -32.21
C LEU A 519 16.46 11.28 -33.62
N THR A 520 16.04 10.11 -34.11
CA THR A 520 16.35 9.65 -35.47
C THR A 520 15.80 10.61 -36.53
N ARG A 521 14.61 11.20 -36.31
CA ARG A 521 14.02 12.18 -37.22
C ARG A 521 14.82 13.50 -37.24
N MET A 522 15.37 13.91 -36.10
CA MET A 522 16.26 15.07 -36.01
C MET A 522 17.59 14.81 -36.74
N GLU A 523 18.18 13.62 -36.55
CA GLU A 523 19.44 13.21 -37.19
C GLU A 523 19.31 12.96 -38.71
N ARG A 524 18.11 12.68 -39.24
CA ARG A 524 17.87 12.55 -40.69
C ARG A 524 18.04 13.85 -41.48
N ARG A 525 18.07 15.02 -40.82
CA ARG A 525 18.33 16.31 -41.49
C ARG A 525 19.82 16.57 -41.72
N GLY A 526 20.69 15.71 -41.22
CA GLY A 526 22.15 15.78 -41.27
C GLY A 526 22.73 15.25 -39.96
N GLU A 527 23.95 14.71 -39.99
CA GLU A 527 24.67 14.38 -38.75
C GLU A 527 24.80 15.65 -37.90
N LEU A 528 24.03 15.72 -36.81
CA LEU A 528 24.07 16.83 -35.88
C LEU A 528 25.41 16.78 -35.12
N PRO A 529 26.29 17.77 -35.30
CA PRO A 529 27.55 17.80 -34.57
C PRO A 529 27.26 17.89 -33.07
N THR A 530 28.10 17.24 -32.28
CA THR A 530 28.06 17.28 -30.82
C THR A 530 29.21 18.13 -30.28
N GLU A 531 29.06 18.66 -29.08
CA GLU A 531 30.15 19.38 -28.40
C GLU A 531 31.41 18.50 -28.27
N ASP A 532 31.21 17.20 -28.07
CA ASP A 532 32.27 16.19 -28.06
C ASP A 532 32.98 16.06 -29.42
N SER A 533 32.23 16.06 -30.52
CA SER A 533 32.82 16.05 -31.88
C SER A 533 33.65 17.30 -32.17
N LEU A 534 33.23 18.46 -31.66
CA LEU A 534 34.00 19.71 -31.74
C LEU A 534 35.26 19.64 -30.88
N ARG A 535 35.17 19.06 -29.67
CA ARG A 535 36.34 18.83 -28.80
C ARG A 535 37.36 17.94 -29.50
N VAL A 536 36.95 16.80 -30.05
CA VAL A 536 37.84 15.89 -30.78
C VAL A 536 38.47 16.59 -31.99
N ALA A 537 37.71 17.36 -32.76
CA ALA A 537 38.24 18.11 -33.91
C ALA A 537 39.23 19.20 -33.49
N ARG A 538 38.99 19.88 -32.36
CA ARG A 538 39.92 20.88 -31.79
C ARG A 538 41.19 20.23 -31.26
N ASP A 539 41.09 19.09 -30.58
CA ASP A 539 42.25 18.34 -30.09
C ASP A 539 43.12 17.86 -31.26
N HIS A 540 42.51 17.37 -32.34
CA HIS A 540 43.20 16.98 -33.57
C HIS A 540 43.89 18.18 -34.26
N ARG A 541 43.21 19.32 -34.34
CA ARG A 541 43.80 20.58 -34.85
C ARG A 541 44.98 21.04 -33.99
N ASP A 542 44.83 21.04 -32.67
CA ASP A 542 45.85 21.51 -31.74
C ASP A 542 47.07 20.59 -31.73
N HIS A 543 46.85 19.28 -31.91
CA HIS A 543 47.93 18.32 -32.15
C HIS A 543 48.68 18.62 -33.47
N GLY A 544 47.94 18.88 -34.57
CA GLY A 544 48.53 19.30 -35.84
C GLY A 544 49.38 20.58 -35.72
N TRP A 545 48.92 21.55 -34.92
CA TRP A 545 49.68 22.77 -34.64
C TRP A 545 50.98 22.49 -33.88
N GLN A 546 50.97 21.54 -32.93
CA GLN A 546 52.18 21.10 -32.24
C GLN A 546 53.20 20.46 -33.19
N LEU A 547 52.73 19.67 -34.17
CA LEU A 547 53.58 19.06 -35.19
C LEU A 547 54.20 20.12 -36.11
N VAL A 548 53.42 21.11 -36.56
CA VAL A 548 53.92 22.26 -37.36
C VAL A 548 54.98 23.04 -36.59
N LEU A 549 54.77 23.29 -35.30
CA LEU A 549 55.75 23.97 -34.45
C LEU A 549 57.04 23.17 -34.25
N LYS A 550 56.96 21.84 -34.17
CA LYS A 550 58.14 20.96 -34.07
C LYS A 550 58.95 20.96 -35.37
N ASP A 551 58.27 20.90 -36.51
CA ASP A 551 58.90 20.91 -37.83
C ASP A 551 59.59 22.26 -38.11
N TRP A 552 58.91 23.38 -37.85
CA TRP A 552 59.45 24.73 -38.03
C TRP A 552 60.66 25.04 -37.12
N LYS A 553 60.71 24.48 -35.91
CA LYS A 553 61.84 24.64 -34.98
C LYS A 553 63.06 23.77 -35.32
N GLY A 554 63.02 23.05 -36.44
CA GLY A 554 64.15 22.26 -36.96
C GLY A 554 64.31 20.89 -36.33
N GLY A 555 63.30 20.40 -35.59
CA GLY A 555 63.31 19.07 -34.97
C GLY A 555 62.84 17.93 -35.89
N GLY A 556 62.11 18.24 -36.96
CA GLY A 556 61.38 17.27 -37.78
C GLY A 556 60.20 16.67 -37.01
N ALA A 557 59.03 16.57 -37.64
CA ALA A 557 57.92 15.81 -37.06
C ALA A 557 58.10 14.31 -37.34
N ASP A 558 58.34 13.50 -36.31
CA ASP A 558 58.42 12.02 -36.42
C ASP A 558 57.04 11.36 -36.66
N GLU A 559 55.96 12.12 -36.47
CA GLU A 559 54.58 11.66 -36.48
C GLU A 559 53.78 12.42 -37.54
N GLN A 560 52.99 11.69 -38.34
CA GLN A 560 52.14 12.25 -39.39
C GLN A 560 50.74 12.54 -38.82
N LEU A 561 50.25 13.75 -39.05
CA LEU A 561 48.90 14.18 -38.65
C LEU A 561 47.81 13.40 -39.40
N ASP A 562 48.02 13.17 -40.70
CA ASP A 562 47.18 12.36 -41.56
C ASP A 562 48.12 11.47 -42.40
N PRO A 563 47.93 10.14 -42.44
CA PRO A 563 48.79 9.23 -43.21
C PRO A 563 48.79 9.51 -44.71
N ASP A 564 47.70 10.09 -45.24
CA ASP A 564 47.47 10.24 -46.68
C ASP A 564 47.82 11.63 -47.21
N LEU A 565 48.14 12.59 -46.33
CA LEU A 565 48.37 13.99 -46.69
C LEU A 565 49.63 14.55 -46.02
N PRO A 566 50.41 15.36 -46.74
CA PRO A 566 51.55 16.03 -46.14
C PRO A 566 51.08 17.10 -45.14
N LEU A 567 51.91 17.43 -44.14
CA LEU A 567 51.51 18.24 -42.98
C LEU A 567 51.02 19.65 -43.38
N GLU A 568 51.58 20.22 -44.44
CA GLU A 568 51.18 21.50 -45.02
C GLU A 568 49.76 21.51 -45.59
N GLU A 569 49.21 20.35 -45.96
CA GLU A 569 47.81 20.21 -46.41
C GLU A 569 46.91 19.66 -45.31
N ALA A 570 47.42 18.74 -44.49
CA ALA A 570 46.66 18.10 -43.41
C ALA A 570 46.26 19.09 -42.30
N PHE A 571 47.15 20.01 -41.90
CA PHE A 571 46.86 20.97 -40.84
C PHE A 571 45.80 22.03 -41.25
N PRO A 572 45.88 22.70 -42.41
CA PRO A 572 44.81 23.61 -42.84
C PRO A 572 43.44 22.92 -42.96
N ARG A 573 43.41 21.64 -43.36
CA ARG A 573 42.17 20.85 -43.41
C ARG A 573 41.61 20.55 -42.01
N SER A 574 42.45 20.28 -41.02
CA SER A 574 41.99 20.07 -39.63
C SER A 574 41.42 21.35 -39.00
N VAL A 575 41.97 22.51 -39.35
CA VAL A 575 41.40 23.82 -38.98
C VAL A 575 40.03 24.01 -39.62
N GLN A 576 39.91 23.81 -40.93
CA GLN A 576 38.63 23.91 -41.65
C GLN A 576 37.58 22.93 -41.11
N ALA A 577 37.97 21.72 -40.73
CA ALA A 577 37.08 20.74 -40.14
C ALA A 577 36.55 21.19 -38.76
N ALA A 578 37.42 21.70 -37.89
CA ALA A 578 37.01 22.23 -36.58
C ALA A 578 36.11 23.48 -36.71
N ASP A 579 36.43 24.39 -37.63
CA ASP A 579 35.64 25.59 -37.90
C ASP A 579 34.26 25.22 -38.46
N LYS A 580 34.20 24.29 -39.42
CA LYS A 580 32.93 23.80 -39.99
C LYS A 580 32.02 23.18 -38.93
N ILE A 581 32.56 22.37 -38.02
CA ILE A 581 31.80 21.79 -36.90
C ILE A 581 31.32 22.90 -35.95
N SER A 582 32.15 23.91 -35.67
CA SER A 582 31.79 25.04 -34.81
C SER A 582 30.69 25.91 -35.43
N ASP A 583 30.73 26.16 -36.74
CA ASP A 583 29.71 26.93 -37.46
C ASP A 583 28.39 26.15 -37.52
N GLN A 584 28.44 24.84 -37.81
CA GLN A 584 27.25 23.98 -37.79
C GLN A 584 26.61 23.88 -36.40
N LEU A 585 27.40 23.78 -35.33
CA LEU A 585 26.88 23.82 -33.95
C LEU A 585 26.16 25.14 -33.62
N ARG A 586 26.60 26.25 -34.23
CA ARG A 586 25.98 27.55 -34.03
C ARG A 586 24.71 27.72 -34.87
N ASP A 587 24.73 27.28 -36.13
CA ASP A 587 23.59 27.39 -37.04
C ASP A 587 22.44 26.46 -36.63
N ASP A 588 22.77 25.26 -36.14
CA ASP A 588 21.80 24.25 -35.68
C ASP A 588 21.66 24.18 -34.15
N ALA A 589 22.05 25.24 -33.42
CA ALA A 589 22.13 25.26 -31.95
C ALA A 589 20.86 24.74 -31.26
N ASP A 590 19.67 25.16 -31.72
CA ASP A 590 18.38 24.72 -31.17
C ASP A 590 18.14 23.22 -31.41
N THR A 591 18.50 22.71 -32.61
CA THR A 591 18.33 21.30 -32.96
C THR A 591 19.30 20.41 -32.18
N VAL A 592 20.55 20.87 -31.99
CA VAL A 592 21.56 20.18 -31.19
C VAL A 592 21.14 20.14 -29.72
N ALA A 593 20.62 21.24 -29.17
CA ALA A 593 20.12 21.28 -27.80
C ALA A 593 18.95 20.30 -27.59
N GLN A 594 17.97 20.29 -28.51
CA GLN A 594 16.85 19.34 -28.48
C GLN A 594 17.32 17.88 -28.61
N ALA A 595 18.27 17.60 -29.50
CA ALA A 595 18.83 16.25 -29.65
C ALA A 595 19.57 15.79 -28.39
N GLN A 596 20.30 16.67 -27.70
CA GLN A 596 20.94 16.35 -26.42
C GLN A 596 19.92 16.11 -25.30
N GLU A 597 18.86 16.93 -25.24
CA GLU A 597 17.75 16.71 -24.29
C GLU A 597 17.11 15.34 -24.54
N LYS A 598 16.85 14.97 -25.79
CA LYS A 598 16.29 13.65 -26.16
C LYS A 598 17.24 12.51 -25.79
N ARG A 599 18.56 12.66 -25.99
CA ARG A 599 19.56 11.65 -25.57
C ARG A 599 19.57 11.45 -24.04
N LEU A 600 19.47 12.54 -23.27
CA LEU A 600 19.34 12.45 -21.81
C LEU A 600 18.03 11.79 -21.38
N GLN A 601 16.91 12.11 -22.03
CA GLN A 601 15.61 11.47 -21.79
C GLN A 601 15.67 9.97 -22.08
N ILE A 602 16.24 9.57 -23.23
CA ILE A 602 16.47 8.17 -23.62
C ILE A 602 17.28 7.44 -22.55
N GLN A 603 18.41 8.01 -22.11
CA GLN A 603 19.24 7.42 -21.07
C GLN A 603 18.45 7.24 -19.76
N SER A 604 17.67 8.25 -19.35
CA SER A 604 16.85 8.18 -18.14
C SER A 604 15.75 7.11 -18.23
N SER A 605 15.08 6.98 -19.39
CA SER A 605 14.10 5.93 -19.64
C SER A 605 14.73 4.54 -19.62
N GLN A 606 15.91 4.37 -20.22
CA GLN A 606 16.65 3.10 -20.19
C GLN A 606 17.07 2.70 -18.77
N ASP A 607 17.51 3.65 -17.95
CA ASP A 607 17.88 3.39 -16.56
C ASP A 607 16.65 3.05 -15.70
N LEU A 608 15.52 3.73 -15.91
CA LEU A 608 14.24 3.42 -15.25
C LEU A 608 13.69 2.03 -15.64
N ILE A 609 13.80 1.65 -16.91
CA ILE A 609 13.44 0.30 -17.38
C ILE A 609 14.28 -0.74 -16.65
N LYS A 610 15.61 -0.59 -16.62
CA LYS A 610 16.51 -1.52 -15.92
C LYS A 610 16.21 -1.63 -14.43
N GLU A 611 15.92 -0.52 -13.76
CA GLU A 611 15.54 -0.52 -12.35
C GLU A 611 14.22 -1.27 -12.13
N THR A 612 13.23 -1.02 -12.99
CA THR A 612 11.90 -1.66 -12.90
C THR A 612 11.98 -3.15 -13.24
N GLU A 613 12.82 -3.57 -14.20
CA GLU A 613 13.11 -4.97 -14.50
C GLU A 613 13.74 -5.68 -13.31
N ALA A 614 14.71 -5.03 -12.65
CA ALA A 614 15.32 -5.58 -11.44
C ALA A 614 14.29 -5.72 -10.30
N GLN A 615 13.36 -4.77 -10.17
CA GLN A 615 12.23 -4.87 -9.22
C GLN A 615 11.30 -6.03 -9.58
N ALA A 616 10.92 -6.18 -10.86
CA ALA A 616 10.06 -7.27 -11.32
C ALA A 616 10.71 -8.64 -11.06
N ALA A 617 12.02 -8.79 -11.30
CA ALA A 617 12.77 -10.00 -11.01
C ALA A 617 12.76 -10.34 -9.50
N ARG A 618 12.92 -9.35 -8.61
CA ARG A 618 12.81 -9.54 -7.16
C ARG A 618 11.42 -10.01 -6.75
N LEU A 619 10.36 -9.36 -7.25
CA LEU A 619 8.98 -9.75 -6.98
C LEU A 619 8.68 -11.18 -7.45
N GLN A 620 9.27 -11.59 -8.58
CA GLN A 620 9.14 -12.95 -9.09
C GLN A 620 9.83 -13.97 -8.16
N THR A 621 11.03 -13.66 -7.66
CA THR A 621 11.70 -14.49 -6.63
C THR A 621 10.87 -14.57 -5.35
N GLU A 622 10.32 -13.44 -4.87
CA GLU A 622 9.43 -13.43 -3.69
C GLU A 622 8.17 -14.27 -3.90
N LYS A 623 7.63 -14.31 -5.13
CA LYS A 623 6.51 -15.19 -5.49
C LYS A 623 6.90 -16.67 -5.41
N GLU A 624 8.08 -17.05 -5.88
CA GLU A 624 8.60 -18.42 -5.81
C GLU A 624 8.87 -18.87 -4.36
N GLU A 625 9.41 -17.98 -3.53
CA GLU A 625 9.58 -18.20 -2.10
C GLU A 625 8.22 -18.36 -1.40
N CYS A 626 7.26 -17.50 -1.73
CA CYS A 626 5.89 -17.59 -1.21
C CYS A 626 5.20 -18.89 -1.63
N GLN A 627 5.42 -19.36 -2.86
CA GLN A 627 4.95 -20.67 -3.35
C GLN A 627 5.58 -21.83 -2.58
N THR A 628 6.87 -21.75 -2.29
CA THR A 628 7.56 -22.78 -1.51
C THR A 628 7.04 -22.83 -0.07
N ALA A 629 6.89 -21.67 0.57
CA ALA A 629 6.31 -21.57 1.91
C ALA A 629 4.86 -22.07 1.96
N TRP A 630 4.06 -21.74 0.94
CA TRP A 630 2.70 -22.24 0.80
C TRP A 630 2.64 -23.77 0.73
N VAL A 631 3.51 -24.41 -0.06
CA VAL A 631 3.58 -25.89 -0.14
C VAL A 631 3.98 -26.50 1.22
N GLN A 632 4.87 -25.85 1.97
CA GLN A 632 5.29 -26.33 3.29
C GLN A 632 4.17 -26.33 4.33
N GLU A 633 3.24 -25.37 4.30
CA GLU A 633 2.08 -25.34 5.21
C GLU A 633 1.19 -26.58 5.08
N TRP A 634 1.16 -27.18 3.87
CA TRP A 634 0.35 -28.36 3.57
C TRP A 634 1.10 -29.69 3.73
N ALA A 635 2.40 -29.65 4.04
CA ALA A 635 3.20 -30.86 4.25
C ALA A 635 2.64 -31.77 5.37
N PRO A 636 2.15 -31.25 6.52
CA PRO A 636 1.51 -32.09 7.55
C PRO A 636 0.21 -32.76 7.11
N ALA A 637 -0.51 -32.15 6.15
CA ALA A 637 -1.70 -32.74 5.55
C ALA A 637 -1.37 -33.80 4.48
N GLY A 638 -0.12 -33.87 4.00
CA GLY A 638 0.28 -34.80 2.94
C GLY A 638 -0.37 -34.50 1.58
N ILE A 639 -0.88 -33.28 1.39
CA ILE A 639 -1.58 -32.84 0.18
C ILE A 639 -0.71 -31.83 -0.55
N SER A 640 -0.60 -31.96 -1.87
CA SER A 640 -0.01 -30.91 -2.71
C SER A 640 -1.05 -29.80 -2.94
N PRO A 641 -0.86 -28.60 -2.38
CA PRO A 641 -1.85 -27.55 -2.48
C PRO A 641 -1.86 -26.93 -3.87
N ARG A 642 -3.06 -26.55 -4.34
CA ARG A 642 -3.23 -25.70 -5.52
C ARG A 642 -3.22 -24.23 -5.13
N SER A 643 -3.86 -23.35 -5.89
CA SER A 643 -3.94 -21.93 -5.53
C SER A 643 -4.61 -21.74 -4.16
N PRO A 644 -4.26 -20.70 -3.38
CA PRO A 644 -4.92 -20.44 -2.10
C PRO A 644 -6.44 -20.35 -2.20
N ALA A 645 -6.98 -19.80 -3.30
CA ALA A 645 -8.43 -19.70 -3.53
C ALA A 645 -9.08 -21.08 -3.69
N GLU A 646 -8.50 -21.97 -4.51
CA GLU A 646 -8.99 -23.34 -4.64
C GLU A 646 -8.88 -24.11 -3.32
N MET A 647 -7.81 -23.88 -2.55
CA MET A 647 -7.63 -24.54 -1.27
C MET A 647 -8.60 -24.02 -0.18
N GLU A 648 -9.14 -22.79 -0.32
CA GLU A 648 -10.24 -22.31 0.55
C GLU A 648 -11.53 -23.10 0.30
N GLU A 649 -11.90 -23.29 -0.97
CA GLU A 649 -13.06 -24.11 -1.35
C GLU A 649 -12.87 -25.59 -0.99
N TRP A 650 -11.65 -26.10 -1.17
CA TRP A 650 -11.27 -27.45 -0.74
C TRP A 650 -11.43 -27.61 0.77
N ARG A 651 -10.99 -26.63 1.57
CA ARG A 651 -11.11 -26.67 3.03
C ARG A 651 -12.58 -26.63 3.47
N GLU A 652 -13.41 -25.84 2.81
CA GLU A 652 -14.85 -25.80 3.08
C GLU A 652 -15.49 -27.16 2.81
N SER A 653 -15.15 -27.78 1.67
CA SER A 653 -15.61 -29.14 1.34
C SER A 653 -15.14 -30.17 2.37
N TRP A 654 -13.90 -30.07 2.85
CA TRP A 654 -13.37 -30.92 3.91
C TRP A 654 -14.07 -30.73 5.26
N ILE A 655 -14.43 -29.49 5.63
CA ILE A 655 -15.21 -29.21 6.84
C ILE A 655 -16.60 -29.84 6.74
N GLN A 656 -17.30 -29.64 5.62
CA GLN A 656 -18.63 -30.22 5.40
C GLN A 656 -18.59 -31.75 5.45
N PHE A 657 -17.59 -32.36 4.79
CA PHE A 657 -17.31 -33.78 4.87
C PHE A 657 -17.15 -34.24 6.33
N ARG A 658 -16.31 -33.54 7.12
CA ARG A 658 -16.04 -33.91 8.52
C ARG A 658 -17.29 -33.80 9.40
N GLU A 659 -18.10 -32.76 9.21
CA GLU A 659 -19.36 -32.59 9.92
C GLU A 659 -20.39 -33.67 9.57
N ASN A 660 -20.49 -34.04 8.30
CA ASN A 660 -21.41 -35.08 7.86
C ASN A 660 -20.91 -36.49 8.24
N LEU A 661 -19.60 -36.72 8.28
CA LEU A 661 -19.01 -37.95 8.82
C LEU A 661 -19.32 -38.09 10.32
N ALA A 662 -19.21 -37.02 11.11
CA ALA A 662 -19.60 -37.04 12.52
C ALA A 662 -21.09 -37.38 12.70
N LYS A 663 -21.99 -36.74 11.92
CA LYS A 663 -23.42 -37.06 11.91
C LYS A 663 -23.70 -38.51 11.49
N LEU A 664 -22.94 -39.05 10.54
CA LEU A 664 -23.04 -40.45 10.14
C LEU A 664 -22.68 -41.37 11.30
N ARG A 665 -21.56 -41.12 12.01
CA ARG A 665 -21.16 -41.91 13.18
C ARG A 665 -22.18 -41.85 14.31
N ASP A 666 -22.75 -40.68 14.58
CA ASP A 666 -23.82 -40.54 15.58
C ASP A 666 -25.08 -41.33 15.18
N ALA A 667 -25.45 -41.31 13.89
CA ALA A 667 -26.59 -42.05 13.37
C ALA A 667 -26.35 -43.58 13.40
N GLU A 668 -25.14 -44.04 13.04
CA GLU A 668 -24.72 -45.45 13.16
C GLU A 668 -24.74 -45.94 14.62
N GLY A 669 -24.26 -45.10 15.55
CA GLY A 669 -24.36 -45.35 16.99
C GLY A 669 -25.81 -45.45 17.47
N SER A 670 -26.68 -44.56 16.99
CA SER A 670 -28.12 -44.59 17.29
C SER A 670 -28.81 -45.86 16.75
N VAL A 671 -28.46 -46.31 15.54
CA VAL A 671 -28.96 -47.58 14.98
C VAL A 671 -28.52 -48.76 15.85
N THR A 672 -27.26 -48.79 16.26
CA THR A 672 -26.72 -49.86 17.12
C THR A 672 -27.45 -49.90 18.46
N SER A 673 -27.58 -48.77 19.14
CA SER A 673 -28.29 -48.67 20.42
C SER A 673 -29.77 -49.05 20.34
N LYS A 674 -30.49 -48.58 19.30
CA LYS A 674 -31.89 -48.95 19.09
C LYS A 674 -32.05 -50.43 18.75
N ALA A 675 -31.13 -51.00 17.98
CA ALA A 675 -31.13 -52.44 17.67
C ALA A 675 -30.90 -53.28 18.94
N GLU A 676 -29.99 -52.86 19.82
CA GLU A 676 -29.76 -53.51 21.12
C GLU A 676 -30.99 -53.43 22.04
N GLN A 677 -31.65 -52.27 22.13
CA GLN A 677 -32.89 -52.11 22.90
C GLN A 677 -34.01 -53.04 22.40
N ILE A 678 -34.18 -53.13 21.08
CA ILE A 678 -35.17 -54.03 20.49
C ILE A 678 -34.80 -55.49 20.74
N GLN A 679 -33.52 -55.84 20.64
CA GLN A 679 -33.05 -57.21 20.89
C GLN A 679 -33.26 -57.62 22.35
N GLN A 680 -32.96 -56.74 23.31
CA GLN A 680 -33.22 -56.96 24.74
C GLN A 680 -34.72 -57.16 25.01
N ALA A 681 -35.58 -56.36 24.38
CA ALA A 681 -37.03 -56.51 24.52
C ALA A 681 -37.56 -57.81 23.86
N VAL A 682 -37.01 -58.19 22.70
CA VAL A 682 -37.31 -59.48 22.06
C VAL A 682 -36.92 -60.65 22.96
N ASP A 683 -35.74 -60.60 23.57
CA ASP A 683 -35.25 -61.69 24.43
C ASP A 683 -36.03 -61.78 25.76
N ALA A 684 -36.46 -60.64 26.32
CA ALA A 684 -37.37 -60.61 27.47
C ALA A 684 -38.77 -61.20 27.15
N LEU A 685 -39.29 -60.96 25.95
CA LEU A 685 -40.58 -61.50 25.51
C LEU A 685 -40.52 -63.00 25.16
N LYS A 686 -39.39 -63.47 24.61
CA LYS A 686 -39.17 -64.90 24.29
C LYS A 686 -39.24 -65.81 25.51
N ALA A 687 -38.89 -65.31 26.70
CA ALA A 687 -38.96 -66.08 27.95
C ALA A 687 -40.39 -66.51 28.32
N PHE A 688 -41.42 -65.85 27.78
CA PHE A 688 -42.84 -66.11 28.10
C PHE A 688 -43.65 -66.67 26.94
N SER A 689 -43.22 -66.43 25.69
CA SER A 689 -43.81 -67.11 24.54
C SER A 689 -43.17 -68.47 24.36
N GLY A 690 -43.88 -69.56 24.68
CA GLY A 690 -43.47 -70.94 24.33
C GLY A 690 -43.41 -71.23 22.81
N ALA A 691 -43.37 -70.19 21.97
CA ALA A 691 -43.31 -70.25 20.52
C ALA A 691 -41.84 -70.29 20.07
N GLY A 692 -41.35 -71.48 19.73
CA GLY A 692 -40.07 -71.67 19.05
C GLY A 692 -40.17 -71.23 17.58
N GLY A 693 -39.89 -69.96 17.30
CA GLY A 693 -39.79 -69.42 15.94
C GLY A 693 -39.32 -67.97 15.88
N PRO A 694 -38.62 -67.54 14.81
CA PRO A 694 -38.20 -66.16 14.63
C PRO A 694 -39.41 -65.28 14.27
N HIS A 695 -40.11 -64.77 15.27
CA HIS A 695 -41.18 -63.79 15.09
C HIS A 695 -40.63 -62.37 15.20
N SER A 696 -41.16 -61.44 14.39
CA SER A 696 -40.80 -60.02 14.48
C SER A 696 -41.29 -59.41 15.80
N PHE A 697 -40.57 -58.41 16.32
CA PHE A 697 -40.88 -57.74 17.58
C PHE A 697 -42.37 -57.32 17.75
N PRO A 698 -43.06 -56.77 16.72
CA PRO A 698 -44.49 -56.44 16.82
C PRO A 698 -45.40 -57.66 17.05
N VAL A 699 -45.03 -58.82 16.47
CA VAL A 699 -45.80 -60.06 16.58
C VAL A 699 -45.63 -60.67 17.99
N MET A 700 -44.41 -60.63 18.53
CA MET A 700 -44.14 -61.08 19.91
C MET A 700 -44.81 -60.19 20.95
N LEU A 701 -44.82 -58.86 20.75
CA LEU A 701 -45.51 -57.91 21.62
C LEU A 701 -47.04 -58.14 21.60
N ALA A 702 -47.63 -58.40 20.45
CA ALA A 702 -49.07 -58.70 20.33
C ALA A 702 -49.44 -60.03 21.01
N ALA A 703 -48.61 -61.06 20.86
CA ALA A 703 -48.81 -62.36 21.51
C ALA A 703 -48.70 -62.27 23.05
N ALA A 704 -47.72 -61.51 23.57
CA ALA A 704 -47.56 -61.30 25.01
C ALA A 704 -48.74 -60.49 25.61
N LYS A 705 -49.26 -59.48 24.90
CA LYS A 705 -50.47 -58.76 25.30
C LYS A 705 -51.71 -59.66 25.33
N ALA A 706 -51.87 -60.53 24.35
CA ALA A 706 -52.97 -61.50 24.32
C ALA A 706 -52.87 -62.56 25.43
N ALA A 707 -51.65 -62.95 25.81
CA ALA A 707 -51.40 -63.86 26.94
C ALA A 707 -51.71 -63.20 28.29
N LEU A 708 -51.35 -61.92 28.47
CA LEU A 708 -51.73 -61.15 29.67
C LEU A 708 -53.26 -61.02 29.77
N GLN A 709 -53.93 -60.68 28.67
CA GLN A 709 -55.39 -60.53 28.63
C GLN A 709 -56.10 -61.86 29.00
N LYS A 710 -55.64 -63.00 28.47
CA LYS A 710 -56.16 -64.32 28.87
C LYS A 710 -55.90 -64.67 30.33
N GLY A 711 -54.77 -64.23 30.90
CA GLY A 711 -54.44 -64.41 32.32
C GLY A 711 -55.28 -63.54 33.25
N GLU A 712 -55.58 -62.30 32.86
CA GLU A 712 -56.46 -61.38 33.60
C GLU A 712 -57.93 -61.87 33.56
N GLU A 713 -58.40 -62.34 32.40
CA GLU A 713 -59.73 -62.96 32.25
C GLU A 713 -59.88 -64.26 33.08
N ALA A 714 -58.79 -65.02 33.28
CA ALA A 714 -58.76 -66.24 34.09
C ALA A 714 -58.63 -65.98 35.60
N THR A 715 -58.13 -64.82 36.01
CA THR A 715 -57.95 -64.43 37.43
C THR A 715 -59.05 -63.49 37.95
N GLY A 716 -60.00 -63.09 37.09
CA GLY A 716 -61.16 -62.28 37.47
C GLY A 716 -60.81 -60.84 37.84
N ARG A 717 -59.75 -60.26 37.28
CA ARG A 717 -59.37 -58.85 37.43
C ARG A 717 -59.64 -58.04 36.18
#